data_AF-A0A6G1KXJ3-F1
#
_entry.id   AF-A0A6G1KXJ3-F1
#
_cell.length_a   1.000
_cell.length_b   1.000
_cell.length_c   1.000
_cell.angle_alpha   90.00
_cell.angle_beta   90.00
_cell.angle_gamma   90.00
#
_symmetry.space_group_name_H-M   'P 1'
#
loop_
_entity.id
_entity.type
_entity.pdbx_description
1 polymer ?
#
loop_
_entity_poly.entity_id
_entity_poly.type
_entity_poly.pdbx_seq_one_letter_code
_entity_poly.pdbx_strand_id
1 'polypeptide(L)'
;MALEQWALPKLHDLLPLDDAELRQVIQHTNSLPDDQASANLGGLLGDSPEAIEFISNFMERRVAGGSAKVDILIKTDSHDEKTYPPMSDSKGAVTNDGNIGTSTSVHQNGTSSSKDVPQYAPPAGQPPGYNESMKPKRHQVPAHHHTNAVIEAGKVRARDEQEMQQLLQNLQYQYRIFNSDIEPEHDTDYYCMCPIHQYQARKMSRYGVQEQWSRAVMYPGEKYYDDNKFRPALFNSNPYRYGTVSPYGYMQGTWGMQRPQPGYHAQNVRQTIALNNELNKKAQAKIDAQEPQHSIWHDDPVEAAMASMNLNGKRKSIIAPASEKESSDSKYPAEKRASLAFSSDALSEASKPSKLSVFSSFKSNLGFKTPEEKAVKKATKSATAGASLRSAIQAEERGRWPDNEWRQLVADYQEKVGMTKKIADLRARAPTQYLHLLRAGYFEPIPVAWANQASNPLKFSIEAAAGWRGITPAWRGYEDTAEERLYWVLNHREGSVGMRMKPDFISEMNMARERMNRAVEPPPLYYAADDTCHLQHTSQGYSKQVPPAPFRAYDRPENPTDDTMILLDTSGSMDFDPFRPIYNQYLITGYANSTQPKNKDVAKSIIRRFVDAMANHDHSGAGYDLCTFANSSRYIGTVNHKNLDKMWRGISMGGGTRVMTGWQKVKDLHFQKHSVSATHHPIYGWQAGPQTPILRLLLLLDGEATDMDEFELDLLSCSWAHVTIFLIGVDGCPHHHRHANELQRISDVNHHVSFVDAQGNCPERFVTHELLKRHLGYDVSMREFEEMEMPPAYDG
;
A
#
# COMPACT_ATOMS: atom_id res chain seq x y z
N MET A 1 28.33 45.39 -36.39
CA MET A 1 28.79 46.76 -36.07
C MET A 1 28.03 47.85 -36.83
N ALA A 2 27.74 47.72 -38.13
CA ALA A 2 27.04 48.77 -38.89
C ALA A 2 25.58 49.07 -38.44
N LEU A 3 24.83 48.06 -37.98
CA LEU A 3 23.44 48.25 -37.53
C LEU A 3 23.35 49.01 -36.19
N GLU A 4 24.20 48.64 -35.23
CA GLU A 4 24.23 49.26 -33.90
C GLU A 4 24.66 50.73 -33.94
N GLN A 5 25.67 51.06 -34.76
CA GLN A 5 26.14 52.43 -34.95
C GLN A 5 25.07 53.37 -35.55
N TRP A 6 24.16 52.84 -36.37
CA TRP A 6 23.04 53.59 -36.94
C TRP A 6 21.84 53.67 -35.99
N ALA A 7 21.51 52.56 -35.33
CA ALA A 7 20.31 52.45 -34.51
C ALA A 7 20.41 53.22 -33.19
N LEU A 8 21.60 53.26 -32.58
CA LEU A 8 21.80 53.87 -31.25
C LEU A 8 21.40 55.36 -31.16
N PRO A 9 21.89 56.27 -32.01
CA PRO A 9 21.50 57.68 -31.90
C PRO A 9 20.02 57.92 -32.19
N LYS A 10 19.40 57.12 -33.06
CA LYS A 10 17.98 57.23 -33.40
C LYS A 10 17.05 56.69 -32.31
N LEU A 11 17.48 55.65 -31.60
CA LEU A 11 16.76 55.11 -30.44
C LEU A 11 16.84 56.05 -29.24
N HIS A 12 17.93 56.78 -29.09
CA HIS A 12 18.09 57.80 -28.05
C HIS A 12 17.05 58.93 -28.18
N ASP A 13 16.68 59.30 -29.40
CA ASP A 13 15.64 60.31 -29.65
C ASP A 13 14.21 59.79 -29.37
N LEU A 14 14.02 58.47 -29.36
CA LEU A 14 12.71 57.81 -29.20
C LEU A 14 12.48 57.26 -27.79
N LEU A 15 13.54 56.99 -27.03
CA LEU A 15 13.48 56.38 -25.71
C LEU A 15 14.37 57.16 -24.72
N PRO A 16 13.86 57.54 -23.54
CA PRO A 16 14.66 58.18 -22.50
C PRO A 16 15.49 57.14 -21.72
N LEU A 17 16.36 56.42 -22.42
CA LEU A 17 17.24 55.37 -21.90
C LEU A 17 18.70 55.75 -22.13
N ASP A 18 19.61 55.18 -21.33
CA ASP A 18 21.04 55.40 -21.53
C ASP A 18 21.64 54.54 -22.66
N ASP A 19 22.83 54.92 -23.12
CA ASP A 19 23.57 54.24 -24.19
C ASP A 19 23.81 52.74 -23.94
N ALA A 20 23.92 52.30 -22.69
CA ALA A 20 24.17 50.90 -22.36
C ALA A 20 22.88 50.08 -22.50
N GLU A 21 21.76 50.63 -22.04
CA GLU A 21 20.43 50.03 -22.18
C GLU A 21 19.98 49.99 -23.66
N LEU A 22 20.24 51.05 -24.43
CA LEU A 22 19.92 51.09 -25.85
C LEU A 22 20.71 50.05 -26.67
N ARG A 23 21.98 49.81 -26.35
CA ARG A 23 22.76 48.72 -26.98
C ARG A 23 22.16 47.35 -26.70
N GLN A 24 21.69 47.11 -25.48
CA GLN A 24 21.03 45.85 -25.12
C GLN A 24 19.73 45.64 -25.89
N VAL A 25 18.93 46.69 -26.06
CA VAL A 25 17.70 46.65 -26.87
C VAL A 25 18.01 46.30 -28.33
N ILE A 26 19.05 46.92 -28.91
CA ILE A 26 19.47 46.65 -30.30
C ILE A 26 19.95 45.20 -30.43
N GLN A 27 20.81 44.73 -29.53
CA GLN A 27 21.37 43.37 -29.57
C GLN A 27 20.28 42.31 -29.37
N HIS A 28 19.39 42.52 -28.41
CA HIS A 28 18.27 41.61 -28.17
C HIS A 28 17.34 41.56 -29.38
N THR A 29 16.92 42.71 -29.90
CA THR A 29 16.04 42.78 -31.07
C THR A 29 16.68 42.14 -32.30
N ASN A 30 17.99 42.29 -32.49
CA ASN A 30 18.72 41.67 -33.58
C ASN A 30 18.84 40.14 -33.46
N SER A 31 18.64 39.57 -32.25
CA SER A 31 18.65 38.11 -32.02
C SER A 31 17.30 37.43 -32.29
N LEU A 32 16.21 38.20 -32.41
CA LEU A 32 14.85 37.66 -32.58
C LEU A 32 14.55 37.35 -34.06
N PRO A 33 13.60 36.45 -34.39
CA PRO A 33 13.01 36.32 -35.73
C PRO A 33 12.34 37.63 -36.22
N ASP A 34 12.17 37.82 -37.54
CA ASP A 34 11.75 39.12 -38.11
C ASP A 34 10.38 39.60 -37.61
N ASP A 35 9.41 38.69 -37.54
CA ASP A 35 8.07 38.91 -36.98
C ASP A 35 8.12 39.32 -35.50
N GLN A 36 8.98 38.66 -34.73
CA GLN A 36 9.17 38.95 -33.31
C GLN A 36 9.98 40.23 -33.05
N ALA A 37 10.92 40.57 -33.92
CA ALA A 37 11.74 41.78 -33.82
C ALA A 37 10.91 43.04 -34.10
N SER A 38 10.07 43.00 -35.14
CA SER A 38 9.10 44.06 -35.44
C SER A 38 8.10 44.25 -34.30
N ALA A 39 7.55 43.15 -33.78
CA ALA A 39 6.64 43.19 -32.63
C ALA A 39 7.32 43.70 -31.34
N ASN A 40 8.60 43.34 -31.11
CA ASN A 40 9.37 43.80 -29.95
C ASN A 40 9.61 45.31 -30.00
N LEU A 41 10.06 45.85 -31.14
CA LEU A 41 10.23 47.29 -31.30
C LEU A 41 8.89 48.04 -31.31
N GLY A 42 7.84 47.47 -31.92
CA GLY A 42 6.50 48.04 -31.88
C GLY A 42 5.94 48.15 -30.46
N GLY A 43 6.15 47.13 -29.63
CA GLY A 43 5.76 47.14 -28.22
C GLY A 43 6.58 48.12 -27.37
N LEU A 44 7.82 48.44 -27.77
CA LEU A 44 8.73 49.31 -27.02
C LEU A 44 8.56 50.79 -27.42
N LEU A 45 8.36 51.08 -28.70
CA LEU A 45 8.34 52.42 -29.30
C LEU A 45 6.92 52.95 -29.57
N GLY A 46 5.91 52.07 -29.59
CA GLY A 46 4.51 52.41 -29.88
C GLY A 46 4.25 52.78 -31.35
N ASP A 47 3.08 53.36 -31.62
CA ASP A 47 2.57 53.61 -32.98
C ASP A 47 2.83 55.04 -33.49
N SER A 48 3.85 55.73 -32.96
CA SER A 48 4.22 57.06 -33.48
C SER A 48 4.77 56.96 -34.92
N PRO A 49 4.54 57.95 -35.79
CA PRO A 49 5.09 57.95 -37.15
C PRO A 49 6.61 57.73 -37.18
N GLU A 50 7.33 58.32 -36.22
CA GLU A 50 8.77 58.22 -36.07
C GLU A 50 9.22 56.81 -35.63
N ALA A 51 8.44 56.15 -34.76
CA ALA A 51 8.67 54.76 -34.36
C ALA A 51 8.46 53.78 -35.52
N ILE A 52 7.38 53.96 -36.30
CA ILE A 52 7.07 53.11 -37.45
C ILE A 52 8.18 53.24 -38.52
N GLU A 53 8.63 54.47 -38.79
CA GLU A 53 9.74 54.72 -39.70
C GLU A 53 11.05 54.09 -39.21
N PHE A 54 11.33 54.18 -37.90
CA PHE A 54 12.50 53.54 -37.31
C PHE A 54 12.44 52.00 -37.45
N ILE A 55 11.30 51.38 -37.13
CA ILE A 55 11.10 49.92 -37.21
C ILE A 55 11.31 49.46 -38.65
N SER A 56 10.68 50.12 -39.63
CA SER A 56 10.83 49.78 -41.05
C SER A 56 12.31 49.82 -41.49
N ASN A 57 13.01 50.91 -41.18
CA ASN A 57 14.42 51.06 -41.53
C ASN A 57 15.34 50.07 -40.80
N PHE A 58 15.01 49.72 -39.55
CA PHE A 58 15.77 48.76 -38.75
C PHE A 58 15.65 47.36 -39.36
N MET A 59 14.43 46.95 -39.75
CA MET A 59 14.16 45.67 -40.40
C MET A 59 14.86 45.56 -41.76
N GLU A 60 14.80 46.60 -42.59
CA GLU A 60 15.46 46.63 -43.90
C GLU A 60 16.98 46.46 -43.80
N ARG A 61 17.61 47.14 -42.83
CA ARG A 61 19.05 47.04 -42.58
C ARG A 61 19.47 45.69 -41.99
N ARG A 62 18.56 45.03 -41.27
CA ARG A 62 18.76 43.67 -40.74
C ARG A 62 18.85 42.65 -41.87
N VAL A 63 17.97 42.78 -42.87
CA VAL A 63 17.94 41.92 -44.06
C VAL A 63 19.17 42.18 -44.95
N ALA A 64 19.55 43.45 -45.14
CA ALA A 64 20.73 43.82 -45.93
C ALA A 64 22.06 43.31 -45.35
N GLY A 65 22.13 43.03 -44.04
CA GLY A 65 23.30 42.47 -43.36
C GLY A 65 23.40 40.94 -43.42
N GLY A 66 22.40 40.24 -43.97
CA GLY A 66 22.20 38.78 -43.83
C GLY A 66 22.42 37.94 -45.09
N SER A 67 23.24 38.37 -46.06
CA SER A 67 23.52 37.56 -47.26
C SER A 67 24.65 36.55 -47.05
N ALA A 68 24.33 35.44 -46.40
CA ALA A 68 25.00 34.15 -46.57
C ALA A 68 23.98 33.02 -46.31
N LYS A 69 23.15 32.71 -47.31
CA LYS A 69 22.21 31.57 -47.30
C LYS A 69 22.89 30.33 -47.89
N VAL A 70 22.77 29.21 -47.17
CA VAL A 70 22.83 27.85 -47.74
C VAL A 70 21.38 27.39 -47.88
N ASP A 71 21.01 27.04 -49.11
CA ASP A 71 19.68 26.60 -49.54
C ASP A 71 19.35 25.18 -49.07
N ILE A 72 18.12 24.98 -48.57
CA ILE A 72 17.41 23.69 -48.73
C ILE A 72 16.00 23.98 -49.27
N LEU A 73 15.77 23.39 -50.43
CA LEU A 73 14.64 23.50 -51.34
C LEU A 73 13.38 22.82 -50.77
N ILE A 74 12.28 23.57 -50.64
CA ILE A 74 10.92 23.01 -50.51
C ILE A 74 10.26 23.19 -51.88
N LYS A 75 9.87 22.08 -52.52
CA LYS A 75 8.91 22.05 -53.61
C LYS A 75 7.59 21.48 -53.09
N THR A 76 6.55 22.31 -53.14
CA THR A 76 5.15 21.91 -53.09
C THR A 76 4.69 21.54 -54.49
N ASP A 77 3.93 20.44 -54.61
CA ASP A 77 2.87 20.32 -55.61
C ASP A 77 1.77 19.36 -55.10
N SER A 78 0.56 19.64 -55.57
CA SER A 78 -0.75 19.29 -55.02
C SER A 78 -1.48 18.14 -55.74
N HIS A 79 -2.53 17.61 -55.07
CA HIS A 79 -3.61 16.70 -55.54
C HIS A 79 -3.16 15.25 -55.85
N ASP A 80 -3.82 14.17 -55.38
CA ASP A 80 -5.26 13.88 -55.49
C ASP A 80 -5.76 12.82 -54.50
N GLU A 81 -7.07 12.88 -54.29
CA GLU A 81 -7.97 11.99 -53.56
C GLU A 81 -8.08 10.59 -54.20
N LYS A 82 -8.05 9.50 -53.40
CA LYS A 82 -8.74 8.22 -53.69
C LYS A 82 -8.78 7.26 -52.50
N THR A 83 -9.87 6.51 -52.47
CA THR A 83 -10.51 5.84 -51.33
C THR A 83 -10.44 4.31 -51.48
N TYR A 84 -10.51 3.59 -50.34
CA TYR A 84 -10.84 2.15 -50.10
C TYR A 84 -9.76 1.07 -50.40
N PRO A 85 -9.85 -0.18 -49.87
CA PRO A 85 -10.77 -0.80 -48.86
C PRO A 85 -10.06 -1.61 -47.72
N PRO A 86 -10.81 -2.25 -46.79
CA PRO A 86 -10.26 -3.19 -45.79
C PRO A 86 -10.18 -4.62 -46.34
N MET A 87 -9.23 -5.44 -45.89
CA MET A 87 -9.19 -6.87 -46.21
C MET A 87 -9.09 -7.78 -44.98
N SER A 88 -10.06 -8.70 -45.01
CA SER A 88 -10.38 -9.90 -44.28
C SER A 88 -9.26 -10.90 -43.94
N ASP A 89 -9.54 -11.64 -42.86
CA ASP A 89 -9.16 -13.02 -42.59
C ASP A 89 -9.01 -13.90 -43.83
N SER A 90 -7.96 -14.73 -43.85
CA SER A 90 -7.95 -15.97 -44.61
C SER A 90 -6.98 -16.98 -43.99
N LYS A 91 -7.56 -18.10 -43.59
CA LYS A 91 -6.90 -19.39 -43.36
C LYS A 91 -6.24 -19.88 -44.65
N GLY A 92 -5.07 -20.50 -44.53
CA GLY A 92 -4.45 -21.25 -45.61
C GLY A 92 -3.33 -22.14 -45.09
N ALA A 93 -3.60 -23.44 -45.01
CA ALA A 93 -2.65 -24.49 -44.67
C ALA A 93 -1.71 -24.78 -45.84
N VAL A 94 -0.43 -25.06 -45.58
CA VAL A 94 0.43 -25.89 -46.44
C VAL A 94 1.38 -26.73 -45.58
N THR A 95 1.50 -27.97 -46.03
CA THR A 95 2.20 -29.19 -45.63
C THR A 95 3.73 -29.10 -45.63
N ASN A 96 4.43 -29.83 -44.73
CA ASN A 96 5.24 -30.99 -45.12
C ASN A 96 5.92 -31.74 -43.95
N ASP A 97 6.14 -33.02 -44.22
CA ASP A 97 6.59 -34.14 -43.41
C ASP A 97 8.01 -34.08 -42.80
N GLY A 98 8.20 -34.85 -41.72
CA GLY A 98 9.50 -35.15 -41.09
C GLY A 98 9.38 -36.08 -39.88
N ASN A 99 9.37 -37.38 -40.16
CA ASN A 99 9.01 -38.55 -39.36
C ASN A 99 9.95 -38.94 -38.17
N ILE A 100 9.48 -39.91 -37.37
CA ILE A 100 10.15 -40.87 -36.44
C ILE A 100 10.04 -40.50 -34.94
N GLY A 101 9.42 -41.29 -34.06
CA GLY A 101 8.77 -42.59 -34.22
C GLY A 101 8.18 -43.13 -32.90
N THR A 102 7.32 -44.15 -33.06
CA THR A 102 6.99 -45.24 -32.10
C THR A 102 6.38 -44.84 -30.74
N SER A 103 5.27 -45.38 -30.24
CA SER A 103 4.48 -46.55 -30.63
C SER A 103 3.18 -46.57 -29.81
N THR A 104 2.04 -46.71 -30.53
CA THR A 104 0.92 -47.66 -30.31
C THR A 104 0.52 -48.06 -28.89
N SER A 105 -0.74 -48.18 -28.49
CA SER A 105 -2.09 -48.13 -29.08
C SER A 105 -3.04 -48.51 -27.90
N VAL A 106 -4.38 -48.46 -27.88
CA VAL A 106 -5.42 -48.63 -28.88
C VAL A 106 -6.77 -48.34 -28.19
N HIS A 107 -7.69 -47.70 -28.93
CA HIS A 107 -9.17 -47.80 -28.90
C HIS A 107 -9.98 -47.39 -27.65
N GLN A 108 -11.23 -46.94 -27.78
CA GLN A 108 -12.05 -46.29 -28.82
C GLN A 108 -13.40 -46.00 -28.13
N ASN A 109 -14.09 -45.01 -28.68
CA ASN A 109 -15.50 -44.64 -28.45
C ASN A 109 -16.49 -45.79 -28.21
N GLY A 110 -17.50 -45.52 -27.39
CA GLY A 110 -18.75 -46.28 -27.35
C GLY A 110 -19.80 -45.65 -26.45
N THR A 111 -20.93 -45.27 -27.04
CA THR A 111 -22.12 -44.67 -26.43
C THR A 111 -23.01 -45.69 -25.69
N SER A 112 -23.80 -45.18 -24.73
CA SER A 112 -25.02 -45.73 -24.12
C SER A 112 -24.91 -46.79 -22.99
N SER A 113 -25.46 -46.47 -21.82
CA SER A 113 -26.62 -47.16 -21.19
C SER A 113 -26.74 -46.83 -19.69
N SER A 114 -27.98 -46.74 -19.25
CA SER A 114 -28.44 -46.60 -17.86
C SER A 114 -28.41 -47.92 -17.09
N LYS A 115 -28.33 -47.83 -15.75
CA LYS A 115 -28.61 -48.87 -14.70
C LYS A 115 -27.43 -49.84 -14.45
N ASP A 116 -27.02 -50.24 -13.23
CA ASP A 116 -27.69 -50.38 -11.92
C ASP A 116 -26.69 -50.18 -10.75
N VAL A 117 -27.19 -49.68 -9.63
CA VAL A 117 -26.50 -49.62 -8.32
C VAL A 117 -27.06 -50.75 -7.44
N PRO A 118 -26.24 -51.59 -6.78
CA PRO A 118 -26.75 -52.55 -5.80
C PRO A 118 -27.32 -51.85 -4.57
N GLN A 119 -28.59 -52.12 -4.34
CA GLN A 119 -29.48 -51.53 -3.36
C GLN A 119 -29.48 -52.38 -2.08
N TYR A 120 -28.65 -52.04 -1.08
CA TYR A 120 -28.93 -52.37 0.33
C TYR A 120 -28.08 -51.55 1.32
N ALA A 121 -28.57 -50.36 1.69
CA ALA A 121 -28.21 -49.68 2.94
C ALA A 121 -29.40 -48.79 3.39
N PRO A 122 -29.78 -48.80 4.68
CA PRO A 122 -30.98 -48.14 5.20
C PRO A 122 -30.93 -46.61 5.10
N PRO A 123 -32.09 -45.91 5.10
CA PRO A 123 -32.21 -44.52 4.68
C PRO A 123 -31.37 -43.58 5.55
N ALA A 124 -30.61 -42.71 4.87
CA ALA A 124 -29.92 -41.59 5.50
C ALA A 124 -30.96 -40.71 6.21
N GLY A 125 -30.88 -40.65 7.54
CA GLY A 125 -31.59 -39.65 8.32
C GLY A 125 -31.25 -38.27 7.78
N GLN A 126 -32.27 -37.49 7.46
CA GLN A 126 -32.12 -36.13 6.95
C GLN A 126 -31.27 -35.31 7.92
N PRO A 127 -30.22 -34.60 7.46
CA PRO A 127 -29.62 -33.55 8.26
C PRO A 127 -30.69 -32.49 8.57
N PRO A 128 -30.71 -31.89 9.78
CA PRO A 128 -31.68 -30.86 10.11
C PRO A 128 -31.64 -29.76 9.04
N GLY A 129 -32.83 -29.47 8.50
CA GLY A 129 -33.02 -28.64 7.33
C GLY A 129 -32.37 -27.28 7.51
N TYR A 130 -31.41 -27.00 6.63
CA TYR A 130 -31.05 -25.65 6.27
C TYR A 130 -32.36 -24.94 5.85
N ASN A 131 -32.82 -23.98 6.65
CA ASN A 131 -33.99 -23.19 6.29
C ASN A 131 -33.54 -22.15 5.26
N GLU A 132 -33.53 -22.53 3.98
CA GLU A 132 -33.28 -21.65 2.83
C GLU A 132 -34.32 -20.52 2.69
N SER A 133 -35.34 -20.53 3.57
CA SER A 133 -36.49 -19.65 3.62
C SER A 133 -36.31 -18.39 4.48
N MET A 134 -35.18 -18.23 5.17
CA MET A 134 -34.81 -16.97 5.86
C MET A 134 -33.65 -16.26 5.17
N LYS A 135 -33.74 -16.07 3.85
CA LYS A 135 -33.05 -14.93 3.24
C LYS A 135 -33.70 -13.68 3.83
N PRO A 136 -32.97 -12.72 4.44
CA PRO A 136 -33.55 -11.40 4.69
C PRO A 136 -34.15 -10.94 3.37
N LYS A 137 -35.41 -10.48 3.38
CA LYS A 137 -36.10 -9.96 2.19
C LYS A 137 -35.09 -9.08 1.46
N ARG A 138 -34.58 -9.55 0.32
CA ARG A 138 -33.74 -8.74 -0.57
C ARG A 138 -34.60 -7.57 -0.98
N HIS A 139 -34.53 -6.47 -0.23
CA HIS A 139 -34.68 -5.18 -0.85
C HIS A 139 -33.59 -5.19 -1.90
N GLN A 140 -33.97 -5.30 -3.17
CA GLN A 140 -33.12 -4.97 -4.28
C GLN A 140 -32.86 -3.47 -4.15
N VAL A 141 -32.00 -3.11 -3.19
CA VAL A 141 -31.37 -1.80 -3.18
C VAL A 141 -30.53 -1.81 -4.45
N PRO A 142 -30.79 -0.93 -5.42
CA PRO A 142 -29.96 -0.85 -6.61
C PRO A 142 -28.52 -0.75 -6.15
N ALA A 143 -27.67 -1.68 -6.63
CA ALA A 143 -26.29 -1.77 -6.22
C ALA A 143 -25.66 -0.38 -6.41
N HIS A 144 -25.30 0.26 -5.30
CA HIS A 144 -24.71 1.57 -5.33
C HIS A 144 -23.31 1.43 -5.95
N HIS A 145 -23.16 1.95 -7.16
CA HIS A 145 -21.94 1.83 -7.96
C HIS A 145 -21.22 3.17 -8.01
N HIS A 146 -20.34 3.42 -7.04
CA HIS A 146 -19.38 4.52 -7.12
C HIS A 146 -18.11 4.09 -7.85
N THR A 147 -17.50 5.01 -8.59
CA THR A 147 -16.19 4.79 -9.19
C THR A 147 -15.37 6.07 -9.29
N ASN A 148 -14.05 5.90 -9.37
CA ASN A 148 -13.07 6.97 -9.57
C ASN A 148 -11.84 6.40 -10.32
N ALA A 149 -10.84 7.24 -10.61
CA ALA A 149 -9.65 6.84 -11.36
C ALA A 149 -8.85 5.70 -10.68
N VAL A 150 -8.78 5.67 -9.34
CA VAL A 150 -8.07 4.61 -8.58
C VAL A 150 -8.82 3.29 -8.69
N ILE A 151 -10.15 3.32 -8.53
CA ILE A 151 -11.01 2.14 -8.66
C ILE A 151 -10.92 1.55 -10.08
N GLU A 152 -10.99 2.38 -11.11
CA GLU A 152 -10.89 1.91 -12.50
C GLU A 152 -9.50 1.37 -12.85
N ALA A 153 -8.43 2.07 -12.44
CA ALA A 153 -7.06 1.57 -12.64
C ALA A 153 -6.83 0.26 -11.88
N GLY A 154 -7.36 0.14 -10.66
CA GLY A 154 -7.29 -1.09 -9.87
C GLY A 154 -8.03 -2.25 -10.53
N LYS A 155 -9.24 -2.03 -11.08
CA LYS A 155 -9.96 -3.06 -11.85
C LYS A 155 -9.18 -3.56 -13.06
N VAL A 156 -8.38 -2.70 -13.71
CA VAL A 156 -7.53 -3.10 -14.84
C VAL A 156 -6.34 -3.92 -14.34
N ARG A 157 -5.62 -3.43 -13.31
CA ARG A 157 -4.47 -4.12 -12.71
C ARG A 157 -4.83 -5.50 -12.13
N ALA A 158 -5.98 -5.62 -11.47
CA ALA A 158 -6.41 -6.87 -10.85
C ALA A 158 -6.65 -8.03 -11.83
N ARG A 159 -6.77 -7.76 -13.14
CA ARG A 159 -7.04 -8.80 -14.16
C ARG A 159 -5.88 -9.78 -14.32
N ASP A 160 -4.65 -9.30 -14.16
CA ASP A 160 -3.44 -10.06 -14.45
C ASP A 160 -2.39 -10.02 -13.33
N GLU A 161 -2.61 -9.25 -12.25
CA GLU A 161 -1.68 -9.14 -11.11
C GLU A 161 -1.31 -10.52 -10.53
N GLN A 162 -2.32 -11.34 -10.22
CA GLN A 162 -2.11 -12.66 -9.64
C GLN A 162 -1.37 -13.60 -10.60
N GLU A 163 -1.65 -13.50 -11.91
CA GLU A 163 -0.96 -14.28 -12.95
C GLU A 163 0.52 -13.91 -12.98
N MET A 164 0.84 -12.61 -12.93
CA MET A 164 2.23 -12.14 -12.91
C MET A 164 3.01 -12.58 -11.67
N GLN A 165 2.39 -12.51 -10.49
CA GLN A 165 2.99 -13.00 -9.25
C GLN A 165 3.29 -14.50 -9.33
N GLN A 166 2.34 -15.30 -9.83
CA GLN A 166 2.53 -16.74 -10.03
C GLN A 166 3.61 -17.05 -11.07
N LEU A 167 3.66 -16.30 -12.18
CA LEU A 167 4.71 -16.43 -13.20
C LEU A 167 6.10 -16.17 -12.61
N LEU A 168 6.25 -15.10 -11.82
CA LEU A 168 7.51 -14.78 -11.15
C LEU A 168 7.91 -15.88 -10.16
N GLN A 169 6.98 -16.33 -9.31
CA GLN A 169 7.24 -17.38 -8.33
C GLN A 169 7.67 -18.69 -8.98
N ASN A 170 6.98 -19.11 -10.05
CA ASN A 170 7.34 -20.30 -10.83
C ASN A 170 8.72 -20.18 -11.45
N LEU A 171 9.06 -18.99 -11.96
CA LEU A 171 10.37 -18.71 -12.54
C LEU A 171 11.46 -18.74 -11.47
N GLN A 172 11.26 -18.08 -10.32
CA GLN A 172 12.17 -18.13 -9.18
C GLN A 172 12.44 -19.57 -8.74
N TYR A 173 11.39 -20.39 -8.61
CA TYR A 173 11.51 -21.81 -8.28
C TYR A 173 12.33 -22.59 -9.32
N GLN A 174 12.01 -22.43 -10.62
CA GLN A 174 12.73 -23.08 -11.72
C GLN A 174 14.23 -22.75 -11.71
N TYR A 175 14.59 -21.52 -11.34
CA TYR A 175 15.96 -21.03 -11.28
C TYR A 175 16.58 -21.09 -9.88
N ARG A 176 15.94 -21.79 -8.93
CA ARG A 176 16.44 -21.96 -7.54
C ARG A 176 16.79 -20.63 -6.86
N ILE A 177 16.00 -19.61 -7.14
CA ILE A 177 16.02 -18.33 -6.45
C ILE A 177 14.94 -18.41 -5.38
N PHE A 178 15.34 -18.38 -4.12
CA PHE A 178 14.45 -18.60 -2.98
C PHE A 178 13.98 -17.30 -2.33
N ASN A 179 14.41 -16.17 -2.89
CA ASN A 179 14.18 -14.82 -2.40
C ASN A 179 13.13 -14.15 -3.28
N SER A 180 11.98 -13.80 -2.71
CA SER A 180 10.86 -13.18 -3.43
C SER A 180 11.22 -11.83 -4.03
N ASP A 181 12.17 -11.11 -3.42
CA ASP A 181 12.66 -9.79 -3.85
C ASP A 181 13.58 -9.82 -5.08
N ILE A 182 14.01 -11.01 -5.53
CA ILE A 182 14.96 -11.16 -6.63
C ILE A 182 14.25 -11.67 -7.89
N GLU A 183 14.21 -10.82 -8.92
CA GLU A 183 13.82 -11.27 -10.26
C GLU A 183 14.95 -12.05 -10.94
N PRO A 184 14.65 -13.17 -11.61
CA PRO A 184 15.64 -13.89 -12.41
C PRO A 184 16.21 -13.03 -13.54
N GLU A 185 17.54 -12.87 -13.58
CA GLU A 185 18.26 -12.17 -14.66
C GLU A 185 18.78 -13.16 -15.73
N HIS A 186 18.73 -12.74 -16.99
CA HIS A 186 19.34 -13.45 -18.11
C HIS A 186 20.16 -12.45 -18.95
N ASP A 187 21.46 -12.69 -19.05
CA ASP A 187 22.46 -11.72 -19.56
C ASP A 187 22.49 -11.57 -21.08
N THR A 188 21.52 -12.14 -21.80
CA THR A 188 21.52 -12.11 -23.27
C THR A 188 20.45 -11.17 -23.81
N ASP A 189 20.89 -10.18 -24.59
CA ASP A 189 20.03 -9.21 -25.26
C ASP A 189 19.38 -9.75 -26.55
N TYR A 190 19.75 -10.96 -27.01
CA TYR A 190 19.15 -11.57 -28.20
C TYR A 190 17.82 -12.27 -27.89
N TYR A 191 16.92 -12.30 -28.87
CA TYR A 191 15.63 -12.96 -28.75
C TYR A 191 15.81 -14.46 -28.50
N CYS A 192 15.39 -14.94 -27.34
CA CYS A 192 15.29 -16.36 -27.05
C CYS A 192 13.94 -16.68 -26.40
N MET A 193 13.44 -17.90 -26.61
CA MET A 193 12.13 -18.34 -26.11
C MET A 193 12.20 -18.86 -24.66
N CYS A 194 13.21 -18.49 -23.88
CA CYS A 194 13.37 -19.01 -22.53
C CYS A 194 12.28 -18.45 -21.58
N PRO A 195 11.99 -19.14 -20.47
CA PRO A 195 10.99 -18.68 -19.50
C PRO A 195 11.23 -17.25 -18.98
N ILE A 196 12.49 -16.81 -18.83
CA ILE A 196 12.83 -15.46 -18.37
C ILE A 196 12.39 -14.41 -19.40
N HIS A 197 12.72 -14.58 -20.69
CA HIS A 197 12.30 -13.63 -21.73
C HIS A 197 10.79 -13.67 -21.97
N GLN A 198 10.12 -14.81 -21.77
CA GLN A 198 8.65 -14.87 -21.79
C GLN A 198 8.03 -14.06 -20.64
N TYR A 199 8.55 -14.18 -19.41
CA TYR A 199 8.15 -13.35 -18.27
C TYR A 199 8.41 -11.87 -18.55
N GLN A 200 9.60 -11.52 -19.04
CA GLN A 200 9.93 -10.13 -19.39
C GLN A 200 9.01 -9.58 -20.48
N ALA A 201 8.66 -10.35 -21.50
CA ALA A 201 7.69 -9.94 -22.52
C ALA A 201 6.31 -9.66 -21.94
N ARG A 202 5.84 -10.51 -21.01
CA ARG A 202 4.58 -10.28 -20.27
C ARG A 202 4.67 -9.03 -19.40
N LYS A 203 5.77 -8.85 -18.65
CA LYS A 203 6.02 -7.64 -17.85
C LYS A 203 6.01 -6.37 -18.71
N MET A 204 6.68 -6.39 -19.87
CA MET A 204 6.69 -5.26 -20.81
C MET A 204 5.30 -4.92 -21.36
N SER A 205 4.46 -5.93 -21.60
CA SER A 205 3.07 -5.69 -22.05
C SER A 205 2.21 -4.97 -21.00
N ARG A 206 2.63 -4.98 -19.73
CA ARG A 206 1.93 -4.32 -18.62
C ARG A 206 2.33 -2.88 -18.38
N TYR A 207 3.29 -2.30 -19.11
CA TYR A 207 3.66 -0.88 -18.89
C TYR A 207 2.50 0.10 -19.07
N GLY A 208 1.52 -0.20 -19.95
CA GLY A 208 0.30 0.60 -20.05
C GLY A 208 -0.58 0.54 -18.80
N VAL A 209 -0.69 -0.65 -18.18
CA VAL A 209 -1.40 -0.85 -16.90
C VAL A 209 -0.66 -0.15 -15.77
N GLN A 210 0.67 -0.26 -15.74
CA GLN A 210 1.53 0.40 -14.77
C GLN A 210 1.42 1.93 -14.84
N GLU A 211 1.44 2.50 -16.04
CA GLU A 211 1.25 3.93 -16.25
C GLU A 211 -0.15 4.38 -15.82
N GLN A 212 -1.20 3.62 -16.16
CA GLN A 212 -2.56 3.92 -15.75
C GLN A 212 -2.70 3.90 -14.21
N TRP A 213 -2.17 2.88 -13.54
CA TRP A 213 -2.14 2.79 -12.08
C TRP A 213 -1.37 3.96 -11.48
N SER A 214 -0.15 4.20 -11.96
CA SER A 214 0.71 5.28 -11.47
C SER A 214 0.05 6.65 -11.59
N ARG A 215 -0.63 6.93 -12.71
CA ARG A 215 -1.36 8.20 -12.90
C ARG A 215 -2.53 8.36 -11.94
N ALA A 216 -3.16 7.26 -11.52
CA ALA A 216 -4.28 7.30 -10.59
C ALA A 216 -3.83 7.56 -9.14
N VAL A 217 -2.63 7.13 -8.76
CA VAL A 217 -2.12 7.22 -7.37
C VAL A 217 -1.02 8.26 -7.17
N MET A 218 -0.46 8.84 -8.25
CA MET A 218 0.59 9.85 -8.13
C MET A 218 0.06 11.19 -7.63
N TYR A 219 0.84 11.81 -6.76
CA TYR A 219 0.57 13.15 -6.27
C TYR A 219 0.94 14.23 -7.30
N PRO A 220 0.34 15.42 -7.22
CA PRO A 220 0.68 16.53 -8.11
C PRO A 220 2.19 16.83 -8.16
N GLY A 221 2.71 17.00 -9.38
CA GLY A 221 4.11 17.30 -9.66
C GLY A 221 5.07 16.11 -9.60
N GLU A 222 4.62 14.91 -9.26
CA GLU A 222 5.41 13.69 -9.42
C GLU A 222 5.57 13.29 -10.90
N LYS A 223 6.51 12.39 -11.18
CA LYS A 223 6.77 11.88 -12.53
C LYS A 223 6.67 10.36 -12.55
N TYR A 224 6.08 9.82 -13.60
CA TYR A 224 6.04 8.40 -13.89
C TYR A 224 7.43 7.91 -14.34
N TYR A 225 7.78 6.69 -13.95
CA TYR A 225 8.96 5.96 -14.43
C TYR A 225 8.68 4.45 -14.44
N ASP A 226 9.46 3.71 -15.24
CA ASP A 226 9.42 2.24 -15.34
C ASP A 226 10.85 1.66 -15.39
N ASP A 227 10.98 0.33 -15.32
CA ASP A 227 12.25 -0.40 -15.44
C ASP A 227 12.57 -0.87 -16.87
N ASN A 228 11.95 -0.27 -17.90
CA ASN A 228 12.20 -0.66 -19.28
C ASN A 228 13.66 -0.39 -19.69
N LYS A 229 14.44 -1.47 -19.79
CA LYS A 229 15.86 -1.44 -20.16
C LYS A 229 16.10 -0.92 -21.59
N PHE A 230 15.13 -1.06 -22.49
CA PHE A 230 15.20 -0.65 -23.89
C PHE A 230 14.91 0.84 -24.12
N ARG A 231 14.42 1.59 -23.11
CA ARG A 231 14.30 3.05 -23.23
C ARG A 231 15.68 3.70 -23.26
N PRO A 232 15.95 4.65 -24.19
CA PRO A 232 17.23 5.35 -24.24
C PRO A 232 17.54 6.04 -22.91
N ALA A 233 18.79 5.93 -22.43
CA ALA A 233 19.20 6.39 -21.10
C ALA A 233 18.91 7.89 -20.85
N LEU A 234 18.95 8.73 -21.88
CA LEU A 234 18.64 10.16 -21.79
C LEU A 234 17.19 10.47 -21.41
N PHE A 235 16.26 9.53 -21.64
CA PHE A 235 14.84 9.67 -21.31
C PHE A 235 14.40 8.79 -20.14
N ASN A 236 15.34 8.07 -19.51
CA ASN A 236 15.04 7.22 -18.36
C ASN A 236 15.14 8.04 -17.06
N SER A 237 14.01 8.19 -16.36
CA SER A 237 13.92 8.92 -15.10
C SER A 237 13.83 8.01 -13.86
N ASN A 238 14.06 6.70 -14.03
CA ASN A 238 14.01 5.72 -12.96
C ASN A 238 15.20 5.92 -12.00
N PRO A 239 14.96 6.27 -10.72
CA PRO A 239 16.03 6.55 -9.77
C PRO A 239 16.84 5.31 -9.36
N TYR A 240 16.33 4.10 -9.59
CA TYR A 240 16.96 2.84 -9.15
C TYR A 240 18.03 2.34 -10.13
N ARG A 241 17.93 2.67 -11.43
CA ARG A 241 18.82 2.13 -12.49
C ARG A 241 20.31 2.34 -12.22
N TYR A 242 20.67 3.46 -11.59
CA TYR A 242 22.04 3.78 -11.20
C TYR A 242 22.20 4.00 -9.69
N GLY A 243 21.10 3.91 -8.93
CA GLY A 243 21.08 4.10 -7.48
C GLY A 243 21.34 2.82 -6.69
N THR A 244 21.19 1.66 -7.31
CA THR A 244 21.33 0.34 -6.67
C THR A 244 22.12 -0.63 -7.54
N VAL A 245 22.99 -1.45 -6.94
CA VAL A 245 23.69 -2.54 -7.64
C VAL A 245 22.75 -3.73 -7.92
N SER A 246 23.02 -4.55 -8.93
CA SER A 246 22.28 -5.80 -9.14
C SER A 246 22.62 -6.83 -8.04
N PRO A 247 21.66 -7.63 -7.55
CA PRO A 247 21.94 -8.73 -6.62
C PRO A 247 22.81 -9.85 -7.24
N TYR A 248 22.98 -9.86 -8.56
CA TYR A 248 23.87 -10.78 -9.29
C TYR A 248 25.32 -10.27 -9.40
N GLY A 249 25.56 -8.98 -9.11
CA GLY A 249 26.88 -8.35 -9.22
C GLY A 249 27.23 -7.85 -10.62
N TYR A 250 28.51 -7.54 -10.85
CA TYR A 250 28.99 -7.05 -12.15
C TYR A 250 29.45 -8.20 -13.04
N MET A 251 28.85 -8.32 -14.24
CA MET A 251 29.31 -9.23 -15.31
C MET A 251 29.48 -10.68 -14.83
N GLN A 252 28.39 -11.38 -14.54
CA GLN A 252 28.46 -12.83 -14.44
C GLN A 252 28.73 -13.44 -15.82
N GLY A 253 29.51 -14.52 -15.86
CA GLY A 253 29.91 -15.13 -17.12
C GLY A 253 28.71 -15.53 -17.96
N THR A 254 28.80 -15.31 -19.28
CA THR A 254 27.75 -15.59 -20.28
C THR A 254 27.36 -17.08 -20.38
N TRP A 255 28.04 -17.96 -19.62
CA TRP A 255 27.92 -19.41 -19.70
C TRP A 255 27.46 -19.97 -18.35
N GLY A 256 26.15 -20.22 -18.23
CA GLY A 256 25.55 -20.90 -17.08
C GLY A 256 24.32 -20.19 -16.53
N MET A 257 23.68 -20.84 -15.56
CA MET A 257 22.51 -20.28 -14.88
C MET A 257 22.98 -19.22 -13.87
N GLN A 258 22.56 -17.99 -14.10
CA GLN A 258 22.84 -16.83 -13.24
C GLN A 258 22.32 -17.08 -11.82
N ARG A 259 23.13 -16.74 -10.81
CA ARG A 259 22.73 -16.89 -9.40
C ARG A 259 23.02 -15.62 -8.61
N PRO A 260 22.09 -15.15 -7.76
CA PRO A 260 22.36 -14.01 -6.90
C PRO A 260 23.54 -14.30 -5.97
N GLN A 261 24.35 -13.28 -5.72
CA GLN A 261 25.53 -13.39 -4.87
C GLN A 261 25.26 -12.74 -3.51
N PRO A 262 25.55 -13.42 -2.37
CA PRO A 262 25.21 -12.91 -1.04
C PRO A 262 25.70 -11.48 -0.76
N GLY A 263 26.94 -11.17 -1.13
CA GLY A 263 27.53 -9.84 -0.89
C GLY A 263 26.86 -8.73 -1.72
N TYR A 264 26.53 -9.02 -2.98
CA TYR A 264 25.85 -8.07 -3.86
C TYR A 264 24.38 -7.90 -3.51
N HIS A 265 23.68 -8.99 -3.13
CA HIS A 265 22.32 -8.91 -2.60
C HIS A 265 22.26 -8.05 -1.35
N ALA A 266 23.16 -8.26 -0.37
CA ALA A 266 23.22 -7.43 0.83
C ALA A 266 23.51 -5.95 0.52
N GLN A 267 24.35 -5.66 -0.47
CA GLN A 267 24.60 -4.29 -0.91
C GLN A 267 23.39 -3.68 -1.62
N ASN A 268 22.74 -4.42 -2.51
CA ASN A 268 21.51 -4.03 -3.21
C ASN A 268 20.42 -3.66 -2.21
N VAL A 269 20.16 -4.52 -1.21
CA VAL A 269 19.16 -4.28 -0.17
C VAL A 269 19.48 -3.00 0.61
N ARG A 270 20.73 -2.81 1.07
CA ARG A 270 21.15 -1.58 1.79
C ARG A 270 20.93 -0.31 0.96
N GLN A 271 21.36 -0.33 -0.30
CA GLN A 271 21.23 0.82 -1.21
C GLN A 271 19.77 1.12 -1.52
N THR A 272 18.95 0.08 -1.72
CA THR A 272 17.51 0.21 -1.95
C THR A 272 16.81 0.83 -0.75
N ILE A 273 17.10 0.38 0.48
CA ILE A 273 16.55 0.95 1.71
C ILE A 273 16.92 2.43 1.84
N ALA A 274 18.20 2.78 1.65
CA ALA A 274 18.66 4.16 1.74
C ALA A 274 17.96 5.07 0.70
N LEU A 275 17.86 4.60 -0.54
CA LEU A 275 17.20 5.33 -1.62
C LEU A 275 15.69 5.47 -1.38
N ASN A 276 15.02 4.42 -0.92
CA ASN A 276 13.60 4.45 -0.57
C ASN A 276 13.33 5.53 0.49
N ASN A 277 14.13 5.55 1.56
CA ASN A 277 14.00 6.53 2.65
C ASN A 277 14.19 7.97 2.15
N GLU A 278 15.20 8.21 1.30
CA GLU A 278 15.44 9.52 0.70
C GLU A 278 14.27 9.96 -0.19
N LEU A 279 13.79 9.08 -1.08
CA LEU A 279 12.70 9.37 -2.00
C LEU A 279 11.38 9.60 -1.28
N ASN A 280 11.07 8.80 -0.25
CA ASN A 280 9.88 8.97 0.57
C ASN A 280 9.88 10.31 1.31
N LYS A 281 11.03 10.69 1.92
CA LYS A 281 11.17 11.99 2.59
C LYS A 281 10.98 13.16 1.61
N LYS A 282 11.58 13.06 0.42
CA LYS A 282 11.44 14.08 -0.64
C LYS A 282 10.00 14.17 -1.16
N ALA A 283 9.34 13.04 -1.38
CA ALA A 283 7.96 12.98 -1.86
C ALA A 283 7.01 13.62 -0.83
N GLN A 284 7.11 13.25 0.44
CA GLN A 284 6.31 13.83 1.52
C GLN A 284 6.51 15.35 1.62
N ALA A 285 7.77 15.82 1.71
CA ALA A 285 8.06 17.25 1.79
C ALA A 285 7.55 18.03 0.57
N LYS A 286 7.57 17.42 -0.62
CA LYS A 286 7.09 18.04 -1.86
C LYS A 286 5.57 18.14 -1.92
N ILE A 287 4.83 17.16 -1.43
CA ILE A 287 3.37 17.28 -1.37
C ILE A 287 2.95 18.26 -0.27
N ASP A 288 3.61 18.24 0.89
CA ASP A 288 3.33 19.19 1.98
C ASP A 288 3.53 20.64 1.53
N ALA A 289 4.55 20.90 0.69
CA ALA A 289 4.79 22.22 0.10
C ALA A 289 3.76 22.63 -0.97
N GLN A 290 3.02 21.67 -1.53
CA GLN A 290 1.96 21.91 -2.53
C GLN A 290 0.57 22.02 -1.92
N GLU A 291 0.40 21.72 -0.62
CA GLU A 291 -0.88 21.91 0.04
C GLU A 291 -1.33 23.38 0.05
N PRO A 292 -2.65 23.64 -0.08
CA PRO A 292 -3.18 25.00 0.01
C PRO A 292 -2.76 25.70 1.32
N GLN A 293 -2.21 26.91 1.18
CA GLN A 293 -1.74 27.72 2.33
C GLN A 293 -2.87 28.43 3.09
N HIS A 294 -4.09 28.37 2.56
CA HIS A 294 -5.32 28.88 3.19
C HIS A 294 -6.34 27.75 3.25
N SER A 295 -7.29 27.85 4.18
CA SER A 295 -8.36 26.87 4.28
C SER A 295 -9.26 26.93 3.05
N ILE A 296 -9.43 25.79 2.39
CA ILE A 296 -10.35 25.66 1.24
C ILE A 296 -11.83 25.68 1.67
N TRP A 297 -12.10 25.67 2.97
CA TRP A 297 -13.44 25.57 3.54
C TRP A 297 -14.09 26.91 3.88
N HIS A 298 -13.37 28.03 3.76
CA HIS A 298 -13.91 29.38 4.00
C HIS A 298 -14.94 29.79 2.94
N ASP A 299 -15.86 30.67 3.34
CA ASP A 299 -16.94 31.17 2.47
C ASP A 299 -16.45 32.27 1.50
N ASP A 300 -15.42 33.04 1.86
CA ASP A 300 -14.67 33.93 0.95
C ASP A 300 -13.24 33.40 0.71
N PRO A 301 -13.01 32.60 -0.35
CA PRO A 301 -11.72 32.00 -0.61
C PRO A 301 -10.68 33.00 -1.15
N VAL A 302 -11.09 34.15 -1.70
CA VAL A 302 -10.16 35.16 -2.23
C VAL A 302 -9.58 35.99 -1.10
N GLU A 303 -10.42 36.42 -0.15
CA GLU A 303 -9.98 37.13 1.05
C GLU A 303 -9.04 36.26 1.89
N ALA A 304 -9.39 35.00 2.12
CA ALA A 304 -8.54 34.04 2.85
C ALA A 304 -7.18 33.82 2.16
N ALA A 305 -7.17 33.71 0.83
CA ALA A 305 -5.93 33.59 0.06
C ALA A 305 -5.06 34.85 0.18
N MET A 306 -5.64 36.05 0.12
CA MET A 306 -4.90 37.31 0.29
C MET A 306 -4.32 37.45 1.71
N ALA A 307 -5.09 37.13 2.75
CA ALA A 307 -4.64 37.18 4.14
C ALA A 307 -3.43 36.26 4.40
N SER A 308 -3.45 35.04 3.86
CA SER A 308 -2.33 34.09 3.99
C SER A 308 -1.05 34.57 3.28
N MET A 309 -1.16 35.23 2.13
CA MET A 309 -0.01 35.78 1.41
C MET A 309 0.66 36.92 2.18
N ASN A 310 -0.12 37.77 2.84
CA ASN A 310 0.40 38.87 3.66
C ASN A 310 1.15 38.37 4.90
N LEU A 311 0.72 37.26 5.50
CA LEU A 311 1.39 36.63 6.64
C LEU A 311 2.72 35.97 6.24
N ASN A 312 2.77 35.30 5.08
CA ASN A 312 4.00 34.70 4.56
C ASN A 312 5.04 35.76 4.10
N GLY A 313 4.58 36.94 3.67
CA GLY A 313 5.45 38.10 3.41
C GLY A 313 6.16 38.59 4.68
N LYS A 314 5.47 38.62 5.82
CA LYS A 314 6.06 39.01 7.13
C LYS A 314 6.98 37.94 7.72
N ARG A 315 6.72 36.64 7.51
CA ARG A 315 7.62 35.57 7.98
C ARG A 315 8.96 35.53 7.24
N LYS A 316 8.99 35.91 5.96
CA LYS A 316 10.23 35.97 5.17
C LYS A 316 11.17 37.12 5.57
N SER A 317 10.71 38.13 6.30
CA SER A 317 11.58 39.23 6.76
C SER A 317 12.25 38.98 8.11
N ILE A 318 12.02 37.82 8.76
CA ILE A 318 12.52 37.52 10.12
C ILE A 318 13.59 36.41 10.12
N ILE A 319 13.80 35.67 9.03
CA ILE A 319 14.77 34.56 9.00
C ILE A 319 15.85 34.84 7.95
N ALA A 320 16.91 35.54 8.37
CA ALA A 320 18.25 35.45 7.82
C ALA A 320 19.17 34.91 8.95
N PRO A 321 20.10 33.97 8.69
CA PRO A 321 20.83 33.29 9.75
C PRO A 321 21.98 34.17 10.25
N ALA A 322 21.99 34.49 11.55
CA ALA A 322 23.16 34.98 12.25
C ALA A 322 23.84 33.80 12.94
N SER A 323 25.14 33.65 12.66
CA SER A 323 26.06 32.68 13.23
C SER A 323 26.08 32.68 14.77
N GLU A 324 26.08 31.48 15.35
CA GLU A 324 26.30 31.24 16.77
C GLU A 324 27.71 31.67 17.21
N LYS A 325 27.76 32.56 18.21
CA LYS A 325 28.83 32.59 19.21
C LYS A 325 28.23 32.95 20.56
N GLU A 326 28.56 32.12 21.53
CA GLU A 326 28.20 32.18 22.95
C GLU A 326 28.63 33.51 23.60
N SER A 327 27.79 34.04 24.50
CA SER A 327 28.16 34.25 25.91
C SER A 327 27.01 34.84 26.72
N SER A 328 26.98 34.41 27.97
CA SER A 328 26.18 34.84 29.12
C SER A 328 26.14 36.35 29.33
N ASP A 329 25.00 36.93 29.74
CA ASP A 329 24.73 37.11 31.16
C ASP A 329 23.35 37.73 31.45
N SER A 330 22.89 37.45 32.66
CA SER A 330 21.62 37.86 33.25
C SER A 330 21.57 39.33 33.69
N LYS A 331 20.40 39.99 33.55
CA LYS A 331 19.72 40.82 34.60
C LYS A 331 18.48 41.56 34.07
N TYR A 332 17.35 41.32 34.73
CA TYR A 332 16.12 42.12 34.78
C TYR A 332 16.24 43.25 35.83
N PRO A 333 15.20 44.10 36.10
CA PRO A 333 14.24 44.80 35.23
C PRO A 333 14.05 46.30 35.64
N ALA A 334 13.21 47.07 34.93
CA ALA A 334 12.05 47.80 35.49
C ALA A 334 11.53 48.97 34.60
N GLU A 335 10.19 49.10 34.59
CA GLU A 335 9.38 50.32 34.35
C GLU A 335 9.31 50.89 32.91
N LYS A 336 8.16 51.16 32.30
CA LYS A 336 6.91 51.76 32.80
C LYS A 336 5.72 51.42 31.89
N ARG A 337 4.56 51.21 32.51
CA ARG A 337 3.21 51.26 31.91
C ARG A 337 2.92 52.66 31.35
N ALA A 338 2.27 52.73 30.20
CA ALA A 338 1.05 53.54 30.03
C ALA A 338 0.32 53.13 28.72
N SER A 339 -0.88 52.59 28.93
CA SER A 339 -2.00 52.47 28.01
C SER A 339 -2.43 53.82 27.45
N LEU A 340 -3.03 53.85 26.25
CA LEU A 340 -4.45 54.21 26.07
C LEU A 340 -4.88 54.15 24.60
N ALA A 341 -6.12 53.71 24.45
CA ALA A 341 -6.89 53.58 23.23
C ALA A 341 -7.89 54.74 23.12
N PHE A 342 -8.16 55.13 21.87
CA PHE A 342 -9.37 55.76 21.28
C PHE A 342 -10.03 56.99 21.92
N SER A 343 -10.14 58.07 21.11
CA SER A 343 -11.44 58.56 20.61
C SER A 343 -11.30 59.66 19.54
N SER A 344 -12.35 59.74 18.72
CA SER A 344 -12.68 60.61 17.58
C SER A 344 -12.93 62.08 17.94
N ASP A 345 -12.59 63.03 17.05
CA ASP A 345 -13.58 63.79 16.26
C ASP A 345 -12.93 64.79 15.28
N ALA A 346 -13.72 65.19 14.27
CA ALA A 346 -13.33 65.93 13.06
C ALA A 346 -13.25 67.47 13.23
N LEU A 347 -12.34 68.13 12.47
CA LEU A 347 -12.63 69.15 11.43
C LEU A 347 -11.37 69.94 11.00
N SER A 348 -11.21 70.04 9.67
CA SER A 348 -10.50 71.03 8.83
C SER A 348 -9.12 71.59 9.23
N GLU A 349 -8.09 71.30 8.42
CA GLU A 349 -7.41 72.30 7.57
C GLU A 349 -6.40 71.66 6.60
N ALA A 350 -6.07 72.42 5.56
CA ALA A 350 -5.66 71.96 4.25
C ALA A 350 -4.16 71.62 4.06
N SER A 351 -3.95 70.67 3.14
CA SER A 351 -2.88 70.63 2.12
C SER A 351 -1.40 70.44 2.51
N LYS A 352 -0.90 69.21 2.29
CA LYS A 352 0.38 68.94 1.60
C LYS A 352 0.26 67.63 0.78
N PRO A 353 0.46 67.64 -0.55
CA PRO A 353 0.37 66.41 -1.35
C PRO A 353 1.70 65.65 -1.28
N SER A 354 1.71 64.47 -0.66
CA SER A 354 2.82 63.52 -0.75
C SER A 354 2.80 62.84 -2.10
N LYS A 355 3.88 63.05 -2.87
CA LYS A 355 4.15 62.53 -4.21
C LYS A 355 4.25 61.00 -4.22
N LEU A 356 3.13 60.29 -4.30
CA LEU A 356 3.07 58.84 -4.61
C LEU A 356 1.74 58.53 -5.31
N SER A 357 1.49 59.01 -6.54
CA SER A 357 0.32 58.52 -7.32
C SER A 357 0.34 58.73 -8.84
N VAL A 358 1.50 58.94 -9.47
CA VAL A 358 1.56 59.05 -10.96
C VAL A 358 2.28 57.85 -11.60
N PHE A 359 3.18 57.19 -10.86
CA PHE A 359 3.99 56.08 -11.38
C PHE A 359 3.28 54.71 -11.34
N SER A 360 2.26 54.52 -10.48
CA SER A 360 1.45 53.29 -10.49
C SER A 360 0.41 53.30 -11.62
N SER A 361 -0.19 54.48 -11.86
CA SER A 361 -1.16 54.76 -12.93
C SER A 361 -0.53 54.73 -14.33
N PHE A 362 0.77 55.05 -14.44
CA PHE A 362 1.51 54.93 -15.70
C PHE A 362 1.89 53.47 -16.01
N LYS A 363 2.18 52.65 -14.99
CA LYS A 363 2.48 51.21 -15.16
C LYS A 363 1.26 50.37 -15.53
N SER A 364 0.07 50.73 -15.03
CA SER A 364 -1.19 50.08 -15.43
C SER A 364 -1.56 50.34 -16.89
N ASN A 365 -1.18 51.51 -17.45
CA ASN A 365 -1.46 51.86 -18.85
C ASN A 365 -0.47 51.25 -19.87
N LEU A 366 0.62 50.63 -19.40
CA LEU A 366 1.65 49.95 -20.24
C LEU A 366 1.54 48.41 -20.19
N GLY A 367 0.46 47.85 -19.64
CA GLY A 367 0.25 46.39 -19.54
C GLY A 367 1.13 45.68 -18.49
N PHE A 368 1.98 46.40 -17.76
CA PHE A 368 2.79 45.85 -16.67
C PHE A 368 1.98 45.78 -15.38
N LYS A 369 1.45 44.57 -15.11
CA LYS A 369 0.68 44.29 -13.89
C LYS A 369 1.44 44.74 -12.64
N THR A 370 0.78 45.52 -11.78
CA THR A 370 1.35 45.96 -10.51
C THR A 370 1.64 44.76 -9.59
N PRO A 371 2.55 44.89 -8.59
CA PRO A 371 2.77 43.83 -7.61
C PRO A 371 1.48 43.39 -6.90
N GLU A 372 0.58 44.34 -6.64
CA GLU A 372 -0.75 44.11 -6.07
C GLU A 372 -1.64 43.32 -7.05
N GLU A 373 -1.71 43.71 -8.32
CA GLU A 373 -2.46 42.95 -9.34
C GLU A 373 -1.90 41.53 -9.57
N LYS A 374 -0.58 41.35 -9.49
CA LYS A 374 0.05 40.02 -9.54
C LYS A 374 -0.29 39.19 -8.30
N ALA A 375 -0.32 39.82 -7.11
CA ALA A 375 -0.72 39.17 -5.86
C ALA A 375 -2.20 38.77 -5.89
N VAL A 376 -3.09 39.67 -6.33
CA VAL A 376 -4.53 39.39 -6.51
C VAL A 376 -4.72 38.25 -7.53
N LYS A 377 -4.09 38.30 -8.72
CA LYS A 377 -4.20 37.19 -9.69
C LYS A 377 -3.69 35.86 -9.14
N LYS A 378 -2.62 35.86 -8.35
CA LYS A 378 -2.11 34.65 -7.69
C LYS A 378 -3.09 34.16 -6.62
N ALA A 379 -3.67 35.07 -5.83
CA ALA A 379 -4.67 34.76 -4.81
C ALA A 379 -5.94 34.19 -5.44
N THR A 380 -6.47 34.83 -6.50
CA THR A 380 -7.61 34.32 -7.27
C THR A 380 -7.32 32.93 -7.84
N LYS A 381 -6.15 32.72 -8.48
CA LYS A 381 -5.78 31.38 -8.99
C LYS A 381 -5.73 30.34 -7.87
N SER A 382 -5.17 30.70 -6.72
CA SER A 382 -5.09 29.83 -5.55
C SER A 382 -6.48 29.51 -4.98
N ALA A 383 -7.37 30.51 -4.91
CA ALA A 383 -8.75 30.37 -4.46
C ALA A 383 -9.57 29.48 -5.41
N THR A 384 -9.43 29.67 -6.73
CA THR A 384 -10.09 28.81 -7.74
C THR A 384 -9.61 27.36 -7.65
N ALA A 385 -8.31 27.13 -7.48
CA ALA A 385 -7.76 25.79 -7.27
C ALA A 385 -8.30 25.16 -5.98
N GLY A 386 -8.36 25.93 -4.88
CA GLY A 386 -8.96 25.49 -3.62
C GLY A 386 -10.44 25.13 -3.73
N ALA A 387 -11.23 25.94 -4.44
CA ALA A 387 -12.65 25.68 -4.68
C ALA A 387 -12.89 24.41 -5.53
N SER A 388 -12.05 24.20 -6.55
CA SER A 388 -12.08 22.95 -7.35
C SER A 388 -11.75 21.73 -6.49
N LEU A 389 -10.72 21.83 -5.63
CA LEU A 389 -10.35 20.77 -4.71
C LEU A 389 -11.47 20.45 -3.70
N ARG A 390 -12.08 21.49 -3.09
CA ARG A 390 -13.25 21.35 -2.21
C ARG A 390 -14.38 20.61 -2.91
N SER A 391 -14.69 20.99 -4.15
CA SER A 391 -15.77 20.38 -4.94
C SER A 391 -15.47 18.92 -5.26
N ALA A 392 -14.23 18.59 -5.61
CA ALA A 392 -13.79 17.21 -5.85
C ALA A 392 -13.90 16.35 -4.59
N ILE A 393 -13.52 16.89 -3.42
CA ILE A 393 -13.69 16.21 -2.13
C ILE A 393 -15.17 15.93 -1.86
N GLN A 394 -16.02 16.95 -1.94
CA GLN A 394 -17.46 16.78 -1.67
C GLN A 394 -18.15 15.85 -2.67
N ALA A 395 -17.69 15.82 -3.92
CA ALA A 395 -18.19 14.87 -4.92
C ALA A 395 -17.78 13.43 -4.57
N GLU A 396 -16.52 13.22 -4.18
CA GLU A 396 -16.02 11.91 -3.80
C GLU A 396 -16.66 11.42 -2.49
N GLU A 397 -16.83 12.27 -1.48
CA GLU A 397 -17.52 11.94 -0.21
C GLU A 397 -18.98 11.53 -0.46
N ARG A 398 -19.71 12.28 -1.28
CA ARG A 398 -21.11 11.93 -1.64
C ARG A 398 -21.20 10.70 -2.53
N GLY A 399 -20.20 10.49 -3.39
CA GLY A 399 -20.10 9.33 -4.24
C GLY A 399 -19.84 8.07 -3.42
N ARG A 400 -18.92 8.11 -2.44
CA ARG A 400 -18.58 6.94 -1.62
C ARG A 400 -19.60 6.69 -0.52
N TRP A 401 -20.11 7.75 0.10
CA TRP A 401 -21.01 7.69 1.26
C TRP A 401 -22.31 8.47 0.95
N PRO A 402 -23.24 7.87 0.20
CA PRO A 402 -24.39 8.57 -0.38
C PRO A 402 -25.39 9.05 0.69
N ASP A 403 -25.63 8.25 1.72
CA ASP A 403 -26.65 8.49 2.73
C ASP A 403 -26.06 8.52 4.16
N ASN A 404 -26.93 8.70 5.15
CA ASN A 404 -26.53 8.81 6.55
C ASN A 404 -26.12 7.47 7.16
N GLU A 405 -26.65 6.35 6.68
CA GLU A 405 -26.29 5.01 7.17
C GLU A 405 -24.82 4.71 6.80
N TRP A 406 -24.45 4.97 5.55
CA TRP A 406 -23.07 4.86 5.09
C TRP A 406 -22.10 5.77 5.86
N ARG A 407 -22.49 7.04 6.07
CA ARG A 407 -21.66 7.98 6.82
C ARG A 407 -21.49 7.57 8.27
N GLN A 408 -22.54 7.04 8.91
CA GLN A 408 -22.46 6.57 10.29
C GLN A 408 -21.54 5.35 10.40
N LEU A 409 -21.71 4.36 9.51
CA LEU A 409 -20.84 3.17 9.48
C LEU A 409 -19.37 3.55 9.31
N VAL A 410 -19.08 4.50 8.42
CA VAL A 410 -17.73 5.00 8.19
C VAL A 410 -17.20 5.78 9.40
N ALA A 411 -18.03 6.60 10.05
CA ALA A 411 -17.64 7.31 11.27
C ALA A 411 -17.32 6.33 12.40
N ASP A 412 -18.16 5.30 12.60
CA ASP A 412 -17.94 4.25 13.60
C ASP A 412 -16.64 3.47 13.31
N TYR A 413 -16.34 3.18 12.04
CA TYR A 413 -15.07 2.58 11.64
C TYR A 413 -13.88 3.49 11.98
N GLN A 414 -13.94 4.77 11.63
CA GLN A 414 -12.86 5.72 11.90
C GLN A 414 -12.62 5.89 13.41
N GLU A 415 -13.68 5.86 14.22
CA GLU A 415 -13.61 5.90 15.67
C GLU A 415 -12.93 4.64 16.22
N LYS A 416 -13.41 3.45 15.85
CA LYS A 416 -12.89 2.17 16.37
C LYS A 416 -11.41 1.95 16.01
N VAL A 417 -11.01 2.34 14.80
CA VAL A 417 -9.60 2.27 14.38
C VAL A 417 -8.76 3.38 15.03
N GLY A 418 -9.38 4.45 15.54
CA GLY A 418 -8.74 5.59 16.18
C GLY A 418 -8.18 6.62 15.20
N MET A 419 -8.78 6.76 14.01
CA MET A 419 -8.30 7.62 12.92
C MET A 419 -9.09 8.93 12.77
N THR A 420 -10.20 9.10 13.48
CA THR A 420 -11.11 10.26 13.40
C THR A 420 -10.37 11.60 13.40
N LYS A 421 -9.50 11.82 14.39
CA LYS A 421 -8.75 13.08 14.50
C LYS A 421 -7.79 13.30 13.34
N LYS A 422 -7.01 12.28 12.94
CA LYS A 422 -6.07 12.39 11.81
C LYS A 422 -6.81 12.69 10.50
N ILE A 423 -7.92 12.01 10.24
CA ILE A 423 -8.71 12.18 9.02
C ILE A 423 -9.31 13.59 8.97
N ALA A 424 -9.87 14.08 10.09
CA ALA A 424 -10.35 15.46 10.21
C ALA A 424 -9.23 16.49 9.98
N ASP A 425 -8.05 16.24 10.55
CA ASP A 425 -6.86 17.08 10.37
C ASP A 425 -6.39 17.14 8.90
N LEU A 426 -6.35 15.99 8.22
CA LEU A 426 -6.04 15.92 6.78
C LEU A 426 -7.07 16.71 5.98
N ARG A 427 -8.36 16.49 6.24
CA ARG A 427 -9.44 17.20 5.56
C ARG A 427 -9.32 18.71 5.69
N ALA A 428 -8.92 19.20 6.87
CA ALA A 428 -8.81 20.62 7.15
C ALA A 428 -7.49 21.25 6.64
N ARG A 429 -6.36 20.55 6.76
CA ARG A 429 -5.01 21.13 6.60
C ARG A 429 -4.19 20.55 5.44
N ALA A 430 -4.51 19.35 4.98
CA ALA A 430 -3.85 18.68 3.87
C ALA A 430 -4.89 18.08 2.89
N PRO A 431 -5.78 18.92 2.32
CA PRO A 431 -6.91 18.46 1.53
C PRO A 431 -6.50 17.72 0.25
N THR A 432 -5.30 17.94 -0.28
CA THR A 432 -4.80 17.20 -1.45
C THR A 432 -4.52 15.74 -1.07
N GLN A 433 -3.82 15.53 0.04
CA GLN A 433 -3.61 14.21 0.63
C GLN A 433 -4.93 13.54 1.05
N TYR A 434 -5.84 14.29 1.67
CA TYR A 434 -7.17 13.78 2.01
C TYR A 434 -7.91 13.22 0.79
N LEU A 435 -7.95 13.96 -0.32
CA LEU A 435 -8.64 13.50 -1.54
C LEU A 435 -8.01 12.22 -2.13
N HIS A 436 -6.68 12.11 -2.11
CA HIS A 436 -6.00 10.90 -2.62
C HIS A 436 -6.36 9.67 -1.80
N LEU A 437 -6.27 9.78 -0.46
CA LEU A 437 -6.59 8.68 0.45
C LEU A 437 -8.09 8.33 0.43
N LEU A 438 -8.96 9.34 0.31
CA LEU A 438 -10.41 9.14 0.15
C LEU A 438 -10.71 8.31 -1.11
N ARG A 439 -10.12 8.67 -2.26
CA ARG A 439 -10.30 7.93 -3.52
C ARG A 439 -9.83 6.49 -3.44
N ALA A 440 -8.77 6.25 -2.66
CA ALA A 440 -8.20 4.94 -2.43
C ALA A 440 -8.95 4.09 -1.39
N GLY A 441 -9.95 4.63 -0.69
CA GLY A 441 -10.70 3.87 0.32
C GLY A 441 -10.03 3.71 1.68
N TYR A 442 -9.09 4.59 2.02
CA TYR A 442 -8.38 4.51 3.30
C TYR A 442 -9.27 4.80 4.53
N PHE A 443 -10.43 5.42 4.33
CA PHE A 443 -11.28 5.93 5.42
C PHE A 443 -12.50 5.05 5.75
N GLU A 444 -12.62 3.88 5.15
CA GLU A 444 -13.78 2.98 5.30
C GLU A 444 -13.37 1.50 5.45
N PRO A 445 -14.27 0.61 5.93
CA PRO A 445 -13.96 -0.80 6.08
C PRO A 445 -13.58 -1.50 4.77
N ILE A 446 -12.92 -2.65 4.88
CA ILE A 446 -12.58 -3.49 3.73
C ILE A 446 -13.89 -4.12 3.20
N PRO A 447 -14.19 -4.03 1.88
CA PRO A 447 -15.34 -4.70 1.30
C PRO A 447 -15.26 -6.23 1.47
N VAL A 448 -16.33 -6.86 1.97
CA VAL A 448 -16.37 -8.32 2.22
C VAL A 448 -16.12 -9.12 0.94
N ALA A 449 -16.54 -8.59 -0.21
CA ALA A 449 -16.32 -9.24 -1.50
C ALA A 449 -14.83 -9.45 -1.83
N TRP A 450 -13.92 -8.64 -1.28
CA TRP A 450 -12.48 -8.73 -1.55
C TRP A 450 -11.84 -9.96 -0.93
N ALA A 451 -12.37 -10.46 0.20
CA ALA A 451 -11.84 -11.63 0.89
C ALA A 451 -11.77 -12.88 -0.02
N ASN A 452 -12.72 -13.01 -0.96
CA ASN A 452 -12.79 -14.14 -1.91
C ASN A 452 -12.15 -13.85 -3.28
N GLN A 453 -11.69 -12.62 -3.53
CA GLN A 453 -11.05 -12.25 -4.79
C GLN A 453 -9.58 -12.68 -4.77
N ALA A 454 -9.10 -13.27 -5.87
CA ALA A 454 -7.68 -13.62 -6.00
C ALA A 454 -6.79 -12.37 -6.02
N SER A 455 -7.24 -11.31 -6.68
CA SER A 455 -6.57 -10.02 -6.71
C SER A 455 -7.57 -8.91 -6.40
N ASN A 456 -7.17 -7.97 -5.55
CA ASN A 456 -7.92 -6.79 -5.17
C ASN A 456 -6.93 -5.62 -4.90
N PRO A 457 -7.40 -4.37 -4.76
CA PRO A 457 -6.51 -3.21 -4.58
C PRO A 457 -5.64 -3.18 -3.34
N LEU A 458 -5.81 -4.09 -2.37
CA LEU A 458 -4.92 -4.26 -1.22
C LEU A 458 -3.83 -5.31 -1.49
N LYS A 459 -4.01 -6.23 -2.45
CA LYS A 459 -3.03 -7.29 -2.80
C LYS A 459 -2.04 -6.90 -3.90
N PHE A 460 -1.97 -5.61 -4.22
CA PHE A 460 -1.14 -5.11 -5.32
C PHE A 460 0.29 -4.91 -4.86
N SER A 461 1.23 -5.59 -5.52
CA SER A 461 2.65 -5.50 -5.16
C SER A 461 3.17 -4.07 -5.28
N ILE A 462 4.06 -3.68 -4.37
CA ILE A 462 4.77 -2.42 -4.43
C ILE A 462 6.22 -2.71 -4.82
N GLU A 463 6.56 -2.42 -6.07
CA GLU A 463 7.89 -2.67 -6.63
C GLU A 463 8.52 -1.34 -7.04
N ALA A 464 9.18 -0.70 -6.08
CA ALA A 464 9.67 0.66 -6.26
C ALA A 464 10.69 0.80 -7.41
N ALA A 465 11.54 -0.21 -7.61
CA ALA A 465 12.50 -0.25 -8.71
C ALA A 465 11.83 -0.43 -10.08
N ALA A 466 10.75 -1.19 -10.15
CA ALA A 466 9.97 -1.39 -11.38
C ALA A 466 9.05 -0.21 -11.70
N GLY A 467 8.64 0.57 -10.68
CA GLY A 467 7.69 1.68 -10.82
C GLY A 467 6.25 1.31 -10.46
N TRP A 468 6.00 0.13 -9.88
CA TRP A 468 4.69 -0.22 -9.30
C TRP A 468 4.53 0.47 -7.95
N ARG A 469 3.66 1.48 -7.91
CA ARG A 469 3.54 2.43 -6.79
C ARG A 469 2.49 2.00 -5.77
N GLY A 470 2.71 2.39 -4.52
CA GLY A 470 1.63 2.51 -3.52
C GLY A 470 0.89 3.84 -3.62
N ILE A 471 0.12 4.17 -2.59
CA ILE A 471 -0.92 5.20 -2.58
C ILE A 471 -0.49 6.45 -1.79
N THR A 472 0.26 6.28 -0.71
CA THR A 472 0.76 7.38 0.11
C THR A 472 2.01 8.01 -0.54
N PRO A 473 2.43 9.23 -0.15
CA PRO A 473 3.69 9.80 -0.67
C PRO A 473 4.93 8.98 -0.28
N ALA A 474 4.87 8.31 0.88
CA ALA A 474 5.95 7.53 1.47
C ALA A 474 5.77 6.01 1.23
N TRP A 475 5.29 5.64 0.05
CA TRP A 475 4.89 4.27 -0.31
C TRP A 475 6.05 3.27 -0.48
N ARG A 476 7.31 3.71 -0.59
CA ARG A 476 8.42 2.79 -0.93
C ARG A 476 8.86 2.00 0.30
N GLY A 477 9.09 0.69 0.12
CA GLY A 477 9.57 -0.20 1.17
C GLY A 477 8.49 -1.07 1.81
N TYR A 478 7.22 -0.87 1.42
CA TYR A 478 6.14 -1.82 1.69
C TYR A 478 6.11 -2.90 0.60
N GLU A 479 5.61 -4.08 0.96
CA GLU A 479 5.48 -5.25 0.08
C GLU A 479 4.27 -5.11 -0.84
N ASP A 480 3.15 -4.68 -0.27
CA ASP A 480 1.93 -4.39 -1.00
C ASP A 480 1.14 -3.22 -0.41
N THR A 481 0.02 -2.92 -1.06
CA THR A 481 -0.91 -1.85 -0.68
C THR A 481 -1.69 -2.12 0.63
N ALA A 482 -1.80 -3.37 1.09
CA ALA A 482 -2.41 -3.72 2.37
C ALA A 482 -1.45 -3.34 3.50
N GLU A 483 -0.20 -3.75 3.39
CA GLU A 483 0.85 -3.42 4.35
C GLU A 483 1.04 -1.90 4.46
N GLU A 484 1.10 -1.20 3.30
CA GLU A 484 1.17 0.26 3.27
C GLU A 484 0.01 0.89 4.08
N ARG A 485 -1.21 0.40 3.87
CA ARG A 485 -2.40 0.92 4.55
C ARG A 485 -2.38 0.59 6.04
N LEU A 486 -2.01 -0.63 6.42
CA LEU A 486 -1.90 -1.08 7.81
C LEU A 486 -0.93 -0.18 8.58
N TYR A 487 0.32 -0.06 8.11
CA TYR A 487 1.31 0.78 8.78
C TYR A 487 0.94 2.27 8.72
N TRP A 488 0.26 2.74 7.67
CA TRP A 488 -0.27 4.10 7.67
C TRP A 488 -1.28 4.33 8.80
N VAL A 489 -2.20 3.39 9.03
CA VAL A 489 -3.15 3.45 10.15
C VAL A 489 -2.43 3.37 11.49
N LEU A 490 -1.54 2.39 11.68
CA LEU A 490 -0.81 2.19 12.95
C LEU A 490 0.04 3.42 13.32
N ASN A 491 0.60 4.13 12.33
CA ASN A 491 1.39 5.34 12.55
C ASN A 491 0.58 6.58 12.92
N HIS A 492 -0.72 6.58 12.64
CA HIS A 492 -1.54 7.78 12.73
C HIS A 492 -2.75 7.67 13.65
N ARG A 493 -3.07 6.46 14.13
CA ARG A 493 -4.14 6.24 15.09
C ARG A 493 -3.85 6.92 16.42
N GLU A 494 -4.90 7.26 17.14
CA GLU A 494 -4.83 7.82 18.48
C GLU A 494 -4.09 6.88 19.45
N GLY A 495 -3.27 7.45 20.33
CA GLY A 495 -2.42 6.69 21.24
C GLY A 495 -1.10 6.17 20.62
N SER A 496 -0.86 6.37 19.32
CA SER A 496 0.44 6.07 18.72
C SER A 496 1.53 7.02 19.24
N VAL A 497 2.43 6.48 20.07
CA VAL A 497 3.61 7.19 20.58
C VAL A 497 4.77 6.96 19.61
N GLY A 498 5.20 8.04 18.93
CA GLY A 498 6.27 7.98 17.93
C GLY A 498 5.81 7.40 16.58
N MET A 499 6.65 7.57 15.56
CA MET A 499 6.43 6.98 14.23
C MET A 499 6.82 5.49 14.31
N ARG A 500 5.83 4.62 14.46
CA ARG A 500 5.93 3.15 14.37
C ARG A 500 6.13 2.72 12.91
N MET A 501 7.21 3.19 12.30
CA MET A 501 7.57 2.82 10.95
C MET A 501 7.75 1.30 10.85
N LYS A 502 7.32 0.71 9.73
CA LYS A 502 7.75 -0.65 9.38
C LYS A 502 9.28 -0.68 9.44
N PRO A 503 9.89 -1.59 10.22
CA PRO A 503 11.33 -1.77 10.20
C PRO A 503 11.76 -2.19 8.79
N ASP A 504 12.89 -1.69 8.31
CA ASP A 504 13.41 -2.15 7.02
C ASP A 504 13.82 -3.63 7.06
N PHE A 505 13.88 -4.28 5.90
CA PHE A 505 14.17 -5.71 5.80
C PHE A 505 15.45 -6.16 6.55
N ILE A 506 16.51 -5.34 6.58
CA ILE A 506 17.73 -5.69 7.33
C ILE A 506 17.46 -5.64 8.83
N SER A 507 16.81 -4.58 9.29
CA SER A 507 16.39 -4.43 10.68
C SER A 507 15.49 -5.58 11.11
N GLU A 508 14.53 -5.98 10.28
CA GLU A 508 13.64 -7.13 10.53
C GLU A 508 14.41 -8.45 10.66
N MET A 509 15.33 -8.71 9.75
CA MET A 509 16.18 -9.91 9.80
C MET A 509 17.10 -9.93 11.04
N ASN A 510 17.59 -8.78 11.48
CA ASN A 510 18.41 -8.68 12.69
C ASN A 510 17.56 -8.92 13.95
N MET A 511 16.38 -8.31 14.05
CA MET A 511 15.45 -8.56 15.15
C MET A 511 14.98 -10.02 15.19
N ALA A 512 14.80 -10.67 14.05
CA ALA A 512 14.47 -12.09 13.99
C ALA A 512 15.60 -12.95 14.59
N ARG A 513 16.85 -12.68 14.23
CA ARG A 513 18.03 -13.36 14.82
C ARG A 513 18.17 -13.08 16.31
N GLU A 514 17.92 -11.84 16.74
CA GLU A 514 17.92 -11.49 18.16
C GLU A 514 16.84 -12.23 18.94
N ARG A 515 15.62 -12.34 18.38
CA ARG A 515 14.53 -13.12 18.96
C ARG A 515 14.93 -14.59 19.12
N MET A 516 15.48 -15.19 18.07
CA MET A 516 16.00 -16.58 18.10
C MET A 516 17.03 -16.79 19.20
N ASN A 517 17.96 -15.85 19.35
CA ASN A 517 19.02 -15.94 20.36
C ASN A 517 18.50 -15.86 21.81
N ARG A 518 17.27 -15.40 22.02
CA ARG A 518 16.59 -15.38 23.33
C ARG A 518 15.86 -16.68 23.65
N ALA A 519 15.84 -17.65 22.73
CA ALA A 519 15.21 -18.93 22.98
C ALA A 519 15.90 -19.68 24.12
N VAL A 520 15.09 -20.22 25.04
CA VAL A 520 15.53 -20.94 26.24
C VAL A 520 14.97 -22.36 26.25
N GLU A 521 15.58 -23.23 27.06
CA GLU A 521 15.04 -24.57 27.27
C GLU A 521 13.66 -24.48 27.94
N PRO A 522 12.65 -25.19 27.43
CA PRO A 522 11.33 -25.18 28.04
C PRO A 522 11.37 -25.84 29.43
N PRO A 523 10.56 -25.34 30.40
CA PRO A 523 10.55 -25.91 31.75
C PRO A 523 10.15 -27.40 31.76
N PRO A 524 10.87 -28.27 32.51
CA PRO A 524 10.60 -29.71 32.55
C PRO A 524 9.19 -30.10 32.98
N LEU A 525 8.50 -29.24 33.73
CA LEU A 525 7.12 -29.49 34.17
C LEU A 525 6.11 -29.60 33.00
N TYR A 526 6.46 -29.06 31.82
CA TYR A 526 5.65 -29.16 30.61
C TYR A 526 5.99 -30.37 29.74
N TYR A 527 6.96 -31.20 30.13
CA TYR A 527 7.36 -32.34 29.31
C TYR A 527 6.30 -33.43 29.36
N ALA A 528 5.98 -34.00 28.21
CA ALA A 528 4.95 -35.00 28.07
C ALA A 528 5.38 -36.05 27.05
N ALA A 529 5.39 -37.32 27.47
CA ALA A 529 5.84 -38.42 26.61
C ALA A 529 4.92 -38.68 25.40
N ASP A 530 3.70 -38.13 25.43
CA ASP A 530 2.68 -38.22 24.40
C ASP A 530 2.70 -37.04 23.42
N ASP A 531 3.65 -36.12 23.54
CA ASP A 531 3.82 -35.03 22.56
C ASP A 531 4.15 -35.58 21.17
N THR A 532 3.65 -34.92 20.12
CA THR A 532 3.80 -35.36 18.72
C THR A 532 5.26 -35.52 18.32
N CYS A 533 6.16 -34.65 18.80
CA CYS A 533 7.60 -34.75 18.54
C CYS A 533 8.24 -36.01 19.13
N HIS A 534 7.65 -36.59 20.17
CA HIS A 534 8.07 -37.86 20.74
C HIS A 534 7.32 -39.05 20.13
N LEU A 535 6.08 -38.89 19.67
CA LEU A 535 5.37 -40.00 19.02
C LEU A 535 5.83 -40.25 17.56
N GLN A 536 6.20 -39.19 16.85
CA GLN A 536 6.54 -39.23 15.41
C GLN A 536 8.05 -39.12 15.13
N HIS A 537 8.88 -39.13 16.19
CA HIS A 537 10.35 -39.07 16.25
C HIS A 537 11.16 -38.92 14.94
N THR A 538 11.99 -37.86 14.89
CA THR A 538 13.31 -37.92 14.21
C THR A 538 14.49 -37.31 15.00
N SER A 539 14.29 -36.77 16.20
CA SER A 539 15.36 -36.25 17.10
C SER A 539 15.03 -36.40 18.59
N GLN A 540 16.05 -36.32 19.46
CA GLN A 540 15.91 -36.40 20.93
C GLN A 540 15.70 -35.01 21.54
N GLY A 541 14.71 -34.89 22.43
CA GLY A 541 14.46 -33.68 23.22
C GLY A 541 13.62 -32.62 22.52
N TYR A 542 13.37 -31.53 23.26
CA TYR A 542 12.62 -30.36 22.79
C TYR A 542 13.55 -29.30 22.19
N SER A 543 13.03 -28.53 21.23
CA SER A 543 13.69 -27.33 20.75
C SER A 543 13.56 -26.21 21.79
N LYS A 544 14.57 -25.33 21.85
CA LYS A 544 14.48 -24.11 22.66
C LYS A 544 13.32 -23.25 22.18
N GLN A 545 12.56 -22.68 23.10
CA GLN A 545 11.40 -21.84 22.80
C GLN A 545 11.71 -20.39 23.15
N VAL A 546 11.20 -19.46 22.33
CA VAL A 546 11.22 -18.05 22.67
C VAL A 546 10.20 -17.83 23.78
N PRO A 547 10.58 -17.29 24.95
CA PRO A 547 9.61 -17.04 26.01
C PRO A 547 8.57 -16.04 25.49
N PRO A 548 7.27 -16.35 25.64
CA PRO A 548 6.22 -15.44 25.19
C PRO A 548 6.28 -14.15 26.01
N ALA A 549 5.76 -13.06 25.44
CA ALA A 549 5.60 -11.82 26.20
C ALA A 549 4.81 -12.09 27.49
N PRO A 550 5.17 -11.45 28.63
CA PRO A 550 4.43 -11.63 29.86
C PRO A 550 2.94 -11.41 29.64
N PHE A 551 2.13 -12.36 30.11
CA PHE A 551 0.68 -12.24 30.01
C PHE A 551 0.22 -10.95 30.69
N ARG A 552 -0.70 -10.25 30.02
CA ARG A 552 -1.30 -9.03 30.53
C ARG A 552 -2.81 -9.20 30.47
N ALA A 553 -3.46 -9.15 31.62
CA ALA A 553 -4.93 -9.24 31.75
C ALA A 553 -5.64 -7.95 31.26
N TYR A 554 -5.31 -7.47 30.06
CA TYR A 554 -6.05 -6.38 29.41
C TYR A 554 -7.28 -6.89 28.66
N ASP A 555 -7.37 -8.20 28.42
CA ASP A 555 -8.52 -8.83 27.79
C ASP A 555 -9.66 -9.02 28.79
N ARG A 556 -10.90 -8.83 28.33
CA ARG A 556 -12.07 -9.17 29.15
C ARG A 556 -12.05 -10.68 29.41
N PRO A 557 -12.24 -11.11 30.67
CA PRO A 557 -12.47 -12.52 30.95
C PRO A 557 -13.62 -13.07 30.11
N GLU A 558 -13.53 -14.35 29.75
CA GLU A 558 -14.61 -15.04 29.06
C GLU A 558 -15.90 -15.02 29.86
N ASN A 559 -16.99 -14.68 29.16
CA ASN A 559 -18.33 -14.73 29.70
C ASN A 559 -19.06 -15.94 29.11
N PRO A 560 -20.03 -16.54 29.83
CA PRO A 560 -20.81 -17.67 29.32
C PRO A 560 -21.60 -17.41 28.03
N THR A 561 -21.76 -16.15 27.64
CA THR A 561 -22.42 -15.74 26.40
C THR A 561 -21.47 -15.63 25.22
N ASP A 562 -20.17 -15.56 25.47
CA ASP A 562 -19.15 -15.41 24.43
C ASP A 562 -19.09 -16.68 23.57
N ASP A 563 -18.67 -16.52 22.32
CA ASP A 563 -18.50 -17.64 21.39
C ASP A 563 -17.03 -18.01 21.28
N THR A 564 -16.71 -19.28 21.48
CA THR A 564 -15.38 -19.82 21.21
C THR A 564 -15.36 -20.58 19.88
N MET A 565 -14.47 -20.17 18.96
CA MET A 565 -14.28 -20.80 17.64
C MET A 565 -12.79 -21.04 17.34
N ILE A 566 -12.52 -22.02 16.49
CA ILE A 566 -11.17 -22.38 16.02
C ILE A 566 -11.09 -22.14 14.52
N LEU A 567 -10.04 -21.44 14.08
CA LEU A 567 -9.72 -21.21 12.69
C LEU A 567 -8.35 -21.82 12.35
N LEU A 568 -8.37 -22.86 11.53
CA LEU A 568 -7.20 -23.69 11.22
C LEU A 568 -6.70 -23.46 9.79
N ASP A 569 -5.41 -23.12 9.64
CA ASP A 569 -4.76 -23.18 8.34
C ASP A 569 -4.71 -24.62 7.82
N THR A 570 -5.10 -24.79 6.57
CA THR A 570 -5.09 -26.05 5.82
C THR A 570 -4.38 -25.91 4.48
N SER A 571 -3.53 -24.90 4.35
CA SER A 571 -2.65 -24.67 3.20
C SER A 571 -1.71 -25.84 2.95
N GLY A 572 -1.06 -25.83 1.78
CA GLY A 572 -0.08 -26.86 1.41
C GLY A 572 1.11 -26.94 2.38
N SER A 573 1.55 -25.81 2.96
CA SER A 573 2.69 -25.76 3.88
C SER A 573 2.48 -26.63 5.13
N MET A 574 1.23 -26.75 5.59
CA MET A 574 0.87 -27.53 6.77
C MET A 574 1.23 -29.02 6.66
N ASP A 575 1.32 -29.58 5.44
CA ASP A 575 1.63 -31.01 5.19
C ASP A 575 3.05 -31.23 4.62
N PHE A 576 3.84 -30.17 4.47
CA PHE A 576 5.22 -30.33 3.99
C PHE A 576 6.10 -30.94 5.08
N ASP A 577 7.07 -31.74 4.64
CA ASP A 577 8.17 -32.10 5.52
C ASP A 577 8.89 -30.81 5.92
N PRO A 578 9.12 -30.55 7.22
CA PRO A 578 9.66 -29.26 7.64
C PRO A 578 11.08 -29.02 7.10
N PHE A 579 11.31 -27.87 6.47
CA PHE A 579 12.63 -27.44 5.98
C PHE A 579 13.05 -26.10 6.59
N ARG A 580 14.35 -25.98 6.89
CA ARG A 580 14.95 -24.74 7.39
C ARG A 580 15.71 -24.02 6.26
N PRO A 581 15.45 -22.72 6.02
CA PRO A 581 16.25 -21.94 5.09
C PRO A 581 17.70 -21.79 5.57
N ILE A 582 18.64 -21.85 4.63
CA ILE A 582 20.06 -21.59 4.85
C ILE A 582 20.36 -20.17 4.37
N TYR A 583 20.68 -19.28 5.31
CA TYR A 583 21.03 -17.91 5.02
C TYR A 583 22.55 -17.74 4.86
N ASN A 584 22.94 -16.99 3.83
CA ASN A 584 24.24 -16.33 3.75
C ASN A 584 23.99 -14.82 3.73
N GLN A 585 24.33 -14.14 4.82
CA GLN A 585 23.87 -12.77 5.10
C GLN A 585 22.35 -12.69 5.03
N TYR A 586 21.78 -11.99 4.05
CA TYR A 586 20.33 -11.84 3.86
C TYR A 586 19.77 -12.69 2.70
N LEU A 587 20.63 -13.42 1.99
CA LEU A 587 20.25 -14.26 0.86
C LEU A 587 19.98 -15.69 1.33
N ILE A 588 18.86 -16.27 0.90
CA ILE A 588 18.59 -17.70 1.09
C ILE A 588 19.31 -18.46 -0.03
N THR A 589 20.29 -19.27 0.35
CA THR A 589 21.11 -20.03 -0.60
C THR A 589 20.65 -21.47 -0.80
N GLY A 590 19.70 -21.94 0.02
CA GLY A 590 19.17 -23.30 -0.01
C GLY A 590 18.32 -23.61 1.21
N TYR A 591 17.92 -24.88 1.33
CA TYR A 591 17.13 -25.40 2.43
C TYR A 591 17.77 -26.68 2.97
N ALA A 592 17.58 -26.95 4.27
CA ALA A 592 17.99 -28.17 4.95
C ALA A 592 16.78 -28.84 5.60
N ASN A 593 16.77 -30.16 5.69
CA ASN A 593 15.71 -30.91 6.39
C ASN A 593 15.71 -30.54 7.89
N SER A 594 14.53 -30.42 8.48
CA SER A 594 14.33 -30.35 9.93
C SER A 594 13.92 -31.72 10.48
N THR A 595 14.00 -31.86 11.81
CA THR A 595 13.65 -33.10 12.53
C THR A 595 12.30 -33.04 13.26
N GLN A 596 11.60 -31.91 13.12
CA GLN A 596 10.32 -31.73 13.76
C GLN A 596 9.18 -32.44 13.01
N PRO A 597 8.06 -32.74 13.68
CA PRO A 597 6.85 -33.23 13.03
C PRO A 597 6.27 -32.22 12.04
N LYS A 598 5.39 -32.70 11.16
CA LYS A 598 4.64 -31.83 10.26
C LYS A 598 3.73 -30.89 11.06
N ASN A 599 3.57 -29.66 10.57
CA ASN A 599 2.79 -28.63 11.25
C ASN A 599 1.32 -29.04 11.45
N LYS A 600 0.73 -29.77 10.50
CA LYS A 600 -0.63 -30.32 10.65
C LYS A 600 -0.79 -31.26 11.85
N ASP A 601 0.23 -32.05 12.16
CA ASP A 601 0.16 -33.06 13.22
C ASP A 601 0.29 -32.39 14.59
N VAL A 602 1.19 -31.40 14.69
CA VAL A 602 1.29 -30.50 15.86
C VAL A 602 -0.02 -29.74 16.06
N ALA A 603 -0.57 -29.11 15.00
CA ALA A 603 -1.83 -28.38 15.08
C ALA A 603 -3.00 -29.26 15.55
N LYS A 604 -3.08 -30.51 15.06
CA LYS A 604 -4.08 -31.48 15.51
C LYS A 604 -3.97 -31.75 17.00
N SER A 605 -2.75 -31.95 17.49
CA SER A 605 -2.51 -32.28 18.89
C SER A 605 -2.83 -31.10 19.82
N ILE A 606 -2.42 -29.89 19.43
CA ILE A 606 -2.77 -28.65 20.15
C ILE A 606 -4.28 -28.42 20.18
N ILE A 607 -4.98 -28.60 19.05
CA ILE A 607 -6.45 -28.50 19.02
C ILE A 607 -7.08 -29.53 19.97
N ARG A 608 -6.57 -30.77 20.02
CA ARG A 608 -7.06 -31.77 20.97
C ARG A 608 -6.91 -31.30 22.41
N ARG A 609 -5.68 -30.98 22.84
CA ARG A 609 -5.40 -30.56 24.21
C ARG A 609 -6.20 -29.32 24.59
N PHE A 610 -6.31 -28.35 23.67
CA PHE A 610 -7.09 -27.13 23.87
C PHE A 610 -8.60 -27.42 24.06
N VAL A 611 -9.19 -28.21 23.17
CA VAL A 611 -10.62 -28.56 23.23
C VAL A 611 -10.94 -29.37 24.49
N ASP A 612 -10.06 -30.28 24.88
CA ASP A 612 -10.22 -31.09 26.09
C ASP A 612 -10.14 -30.20 27.35
N ALA A 613 -9.15 -29.30 27.41
CA ALA A 613 -9.00 -28.34 28.51
C ALA A 613 -10.20 -27.38 28.62
N MET A 614 -10.65 -26.82 27.51
CA MET A 614 -11.81 -25.94 27.46
C MET A 614 -13.09 -26.67 27.87
N ALA A 615 -13.29 -27.93 27.46
CA ALA A 615 -14.46 -28.72 27.87
C ALA A 615 -14.52 -28.91 29.40
N ASN A 616 -13.36 -29.08 30.05
CA ASN A 616 -13.27 -29.16 31.50
C ASN A 616 -13.49 -27.81 32.19
N HIS A 617 -12.99 -26.72 31.61
CA HIS A 617 -13.24 -25.35 32.08
C HIS A 617 -14.73 -24.97 32.01
N ASP A 618 -15.37 -25.23 30.86
CA ASP A 618 -16.77 -24.87 30.61
C ASP A 618 -17.76 -25.86 31.24
N HIS A 619 -17.26 -26.98 31.77
CA HIS A 619 -18.06 -28.12 32.22
C HIS A 619 -19.09 -28.56 31.16
N SER A 620 -18.69 -28.55 29.88
CA SER A 620 -19.56 -28.76 28.73
C SER A 620 -18.94 -29.73 27.71
N GLY A 621 -19.72 -30.73 27.31
CA GLY A 621 -19.36 -31.67 26.24
C GLY A 621 -19.75 -31.21 24.83
N ALA A 622 -20.30 -30.00 24.68
CA ALA A 622 -20.84 -29.52 23.40
C ALA A 622 -19.76 -29.38 22.32
N GLY A 623 -18.56 -28.96 22.70
CA GLY A 623 -17.44 -28.69 21.80
C GLY A 623 -17.46 -27.28 21.21
N TYR A 624 -16.54 -27.03 20.27
CA TYR A 624 -16.26 -25.71 19.71
C TYR A 624 -16.28 -25.76 18.18
N ASP A 625 -16.74 -24.69 17.54
CA ASP A 625 -16.85 -24.65 16.08
C ASP A 625 -15.47 -24.57 15.42
N LEU A 626 -15.21 -25.48 14.47
CA LEU A 626 -13.97 -25.52 13.69
C LEU A 626 -14.21 -25.07 12.25
N CYS A 627 -13.52 -24.01 11.86
CA CYS A 627 -13.38 -23.53 10.50
C CYS A 627 -11.96 -23.79 9.99
N THR A 628 -11.84 -24.06 8.69
CA THR A 628 -10.55 -24.14 8.01
C THR A 628 -10.42 -23.02 6.98
N PHE A 629 -9.18 -22.69 6.61
CA PHE A 629 -8.89 -21.80 5.50
C PHE A 629 -7.65 -22.26 4.72
N ALA A 630 -7.64 -21.89 3.45
CA ALA A 630 -6.52 -21.97 2.51
C ALA A 630 -6.91 -21.04 1.35
N ASN A 631 -7.02 -21.52 0.11
CA ASN A 631 -7.60 -20.76 -0.99
C ASN A 631 -9.10 -20.46 -0.82
N SER A 632 -9.78 -21.25 0.00
CA SER A 632 -11.18 -21.12 0.38
C SER A 632 -11.36 -21.55 1.83
N SER A 633 -12.53 -21.23 2.41
CA SER A 633 -12.86 -21.63 3.78
C SER A 633 -13.99 -22.66 3.82
N ARG A 634 -13.92 -23.55 4.83
CA ARG A 634 -14.95 -24.55 5.10
C ARG A 634 -15.26 -24.59 6.59
N TYR A 635 -16.54 -24.70 6.93
CA TYR A 635 -16.97 -25.08 8.27
C TYR A 635 -16.96 -26.62 8.38
N ILE A 636 -16.17 -27.15 9.30
CA ILE A 636 -16.02 -28.59 9.50
C ILE A 636 -17.13 -29.12 10.44
N GLY A 637 -17.55 -28.31 11.40
CA GLY A 637 -18.53 -28.64 12.43
C GLY A 637 -18.04 -28.28 13.83
N THR A 638 -18.79 -28.67 14.84
CA THR A 638 -18.41 -28.55 16.25
C THR A 638 -17.54 -29.74 16.70
N VAL A 639 -16.28 -29.46 17.08
CA VAL A 639 -15.29 -30.45 17.53
C VAL A 639 -15.27 -30.59 19.05
N ASN A 640 -15.12 -31.82 19.54
CA ASN A 640 -14.93 -32.18 20.95
C ASN A 640 -13.98 -33.37 21.09
N HIS A 641 -13.66 -33.73 22.34
CA HIS A 641 -12.77 -34.84 22.69
C HIS A 641 -13.16 -36.19 22.04
N LYS A 642 -14.46 -36.43 21.77
CA LYS A 642 -14.97 -37.70 21.20
C LYS A 642 -14.88 -37.74 19.67
N ASN A 643 -15.07 -36.60 19.00
CA ASN A 643 -15.28 -36.58 17.55
C ASN A 643 -14.11 -36.00 16.74
N LEU A 644 -13.11 -35.39 17.37
CA LEU A 644 -12.02 -34.68 16.69
C LEU A 644 -11.31 -35.55 15.65
N ASP A 645 -10.95 -36.80 15.99
CA ASP A 645 -10.29 -37.70 15.03
C ASP A 645 -11.14 -38.04 13.81
N LYS A 646 -12.46 -38.16 14.00
CA LYS A 646 -13.40 -38.41 12.90
C LYS A 646 -13.49 -37.19 11.99
N MET A 647 -13.59 -36.00 12.57
CA MET A 647 -13.71 -34.75 11.83
C MET A 647 -12.40 -34.40 11.10
N TRP A 648 -11.26 -34.63 11.75
CA TRP A 648 -9.93 -34.41 11.19
C TRP A 648 -9.70 -35.18 9.89
N ARG A 649 -10.19 -36.43 9.79
CA ARG A 649 -10.11 -37.23 8.54
C ARG A 649 -10.83 -36.59 7.34
N GLY A 650 -11.77 -35.67 7.59
CA GLY A 650 -12.47 -34.92 6.56
C GLY A 650 -11.76 -33.63 6.11
N ILE A 651 -10.62 -33.29 6.71
CA ILE A 651 -9.82 -32.10 6.38
C ILE A 651 -8.78 -32.47 5.33
N SER A 652 -8.78 -31.72 4.23
CA SER A 652 -7.78 -31.84 3.15
C SER A 652 -6.81 -30.67 3.20
N MET A 653 -5.52 -30.96 3.14
CA MET A 653 -4.46 -29.94 3.07
C MET A 653 -4.16 -29.56 1.62
N GLY A 654 -3.97 -28.28 1.34
CA GLY A 654 -3.59 -27.78 0.02
C GLY A 654 -4.01 -26.34 -0.26
N GLY A 655 -3.47 -25.77 -1.33
CA GLY A 655 -3.69 -24.36 -1.68
C GLY A 655 -2.75 -23.39 -0.95
N GLY A 656 -2.91 -22.10 -1.20
CA GLY A 656 -2.17 -21.03 -0.53
C GLY A 656 -2.83 -20.59 0.77
N THR A 657 -2.03 -19.96 1.64
CA THR A 657 -2.49 -19.45 2.94
C THR A 657 -3.19 -18.11 2.78
N ARG A 658 -4.53 -18.09 2.91
CA ARG A 658 -5.37 -16.88 2.87
C ARG A 658 -6.36 -16.82 4.03
N VAL A 659 -5.97 -16.12 5.08
CA VAL A 659 -6.72 -16.01 6.34
C VAL A 659 -8.06 -15.28 6.16
N MET A 660 -8.15 -14.31 5.23
CA MET A 660 -9.36 -13.51 5.07
C MET A 660 -10.59 -14.33 4.68
N THR A 661 -10.42 -15.40 3.90
CA THR A 661 -11.54 -16.30 3.54
C THR A 661 -12.09 -17.02 4.78
N GLY A 662 -11.21 -17.45 5.67
CA GLY A 662 -11.53 -18.06 6.95
C GLY A 662 -12.20 -17.08 7.91
N TRP A 663 -11.63 -15.89 8.01
CA TRP A 663 -12.13 -14.83 8.87
C TRP A 663 -13.57 -14.43 8.52
N GLN A 664 -13.89 -14.23 7.24
CA GLN A 664 -15.27 -13.92 6.83
C GLN A 664 -16.24 -15.08 7.16
N LYS A 665 -15.80 -16.33 7.03
CA LYS A 665 -16.62 -17.49 7.40
C LYS A 665 -16.93 -17.54 8.89
N VAL A 666 -15.94 -17.23 9.73
CA VAL A 666 -16.09 -17.14 11.19
C VAL A 666 -17.04 -15.98 11.56
N LYS A 667 -16.87 -14.80 10.95
CA LYS A 667 -17.80 -13.66 11.11
C LYS A 667 -19.23 -14.09 10.79
N ASP A 668 -19.45 -14.72 9.64
CA ASP A 668 -20.77 -15.15 9.21
C ASP A 668 -21.43 -16.11 10.20
N LEU A 669 -20.68 -17.09 10.74
CA LEU A 669 -21.22 -18.04 11.72
C LEU A 669 -21.60 -17.34 13.03
N HIS A 670 -20.70 -16.50 13.55
CA HIS A 670 -20.93 -15.75 14.79
C HIS A 670 -22.16 -14.83 14.68
N PHE A 671 -22.23 -14.03 13.62
CA PHE A 671 -23.34 -13.09 13.45
C PHE A 671 -24.65 -13.75 13.03
N GLN A 672 -24.63 -14.93 12.40
CA GLN A 672 -25.86 -15.69 12.19
C GLN A 672 -26.43 -16.16 13.53
N LYS A 673 -25.58 -16.61 14.46
CA LYS A 673 -25.96 -16.98 15.83
C LYS A 673 -26.51 -15.79 16.62
N HIS A 674 -25.91 -14.61 16.46
CA HIS A 674 -26.24 -13.39 17.25
C HIS A 674 -26.92 -12.28 16.45
N SER A 675 -27.60 -12.63 15.36
CA SER A 675 -28.16 -11.69 14.37
C SER A 675 -29.12 -10.66 14.94
N VAL A 676 -29.77 -10.94 16.08
CA VAL A 676 -30.67 -10.02 16.78
C VAL A 676 -29.95 -8.75 17.25
N SER A 677 -28.66 -8.85 17.54
CA SER A 677 -27.83 -7.76 18.07
C SER A 677 -26.95 -7.08 17.03
N ALA A 678 -27.02 -7.51 15.76
CA ALA A 678 -26.11 -7.09 14.70
C ALA A 678 -26.86 -6.63 13.45
N THR A 679 -26.21 -5.80 12.64
CA THR A 679 -26.76 -5.28 11.38
C THR A 679 -25.88 -5.69 10.20
N HIS A 680 -26.48 -6.10 9.09
CA HIS A 680 -25.74 -6.52 7.90
C HIS A 680 -25.75 -5.43 6.82
N HIS A 681 -24.57 -4.90 6.47
CA HIS A 681 -24.38 -3.97 5.36
C HIS A 681 -24.02 -4.70 4.05
N PRO A 682 -24.60 -4.35 2.89
CA PRO A 682 -24.39 -5.10 1.64
C PRO A 682 -22.95 -5.11 1.10
N ILE A 683 -22.13 -4.12 1.44
CA ILE A 683 -20.73 -4.02 0.96
C ILE A 683 -19.70 -4.36 2.05
N TYR A 684 -20.00 -3.99 3.30
CA TYR A 684 -19.07 -4.11 4.43
C TYR A 684 -19.45 -5.24 5.39
N GLY A 685 -20.52 -5.98 5.09
CA GLY A 685 -20.98 -7.14 5.86
C GLY A 685 -21.50 -6.79 7.25
N TRP A 686 -21.39 -7.75 8.15
CA TRP A 686 -21.88 -7.64 9.52
C TRP A 686 -21.19 -6.57 10.34
N GLN A 687 -22.00 -5.80 11.06
CA GLN A 687 -21.61 -4.79 12.03
C GLN A 687 -22.19 -5.20 13.39
N ALA A 688 -21.32 -5.38 14.38
CA ALA A 688 -21.73 -5.70 15.75
C ALA A 688 -22.43 -4.50 16.41
N GLY A 689 -23.51 -4.77 17.12
CA GLY A 689 -24.15 -3.81 18.00
C GLY A 689 -23.57 -3.86 19.41
N PRO A 690 -23.97 -2.95 20.31
CA PRO A 690 -23.44 -2.87 21.67
C PRO A 690 -23.69 -4.10 22.56
N GLN A 691 -24.65 -4.96 22.17
CA GLN A 691 -25.04 -6.16 22.91
C GLN A 691 -24.58 -7.45 22.23
N THR A 692 -23.82 -7.37 21.13
CA THR A 692 -23.29 -8.57 20.48
C THR A 692 -22.27 -9.24 21.38
N PRO A 693 -22.42 -10.55 21.68
CA PRO A 693 -21.42 -11.29 22.46
C PRO A 693 -20.04 -11.28 21.83
N ILE A 694 -19.00 -11.47 22.64
CA ILE A 694 -17.63 -11.47 22.14
C ILE A 694 -17.35 -12.79 21.41
N LEU A 695 -16.68 -12.71 20.27
CA LEU A 695 -16.06 -13.87 19.62
C LEU A 695 -14.63 -14.04 20.16
N ARG A 696 -14.32 -15.22 20.71
CA ARG A 696 -12.96 -15.65 21.07
C ARG A 696 -12.48 -16.65 20.02
N LEU A 697 -11.53 -16.22 19.20
CA LEU A 697 -11.03 -17.00 18.07
C LEU A 697 -9.63 -17.54 18.38
N LEU A 698 -9.44 -18.86 18.28
CA LEU A 698 -8.12 -19.48 18.21
C LEU A 698 -7.72 -19.66 16.74
N LEU A 699 -6.72 -18.91 16.27
CA LEU A 699 -6.20 -18.97 14.90
C LEU A 699 -4.86 -19.75 14.88
N LEU A 700 -4.78 -20.83 14.10
CA LEU A 700 -3.56 -21.62 13.92
C LEU A 700 -2.97 -21.40 12.51
N LEU A 701 -1.69 -21.06 12.45
CA LEU A 701 -0.92 -20.76 11.23
C LEU A 701 0.47 -21.41 11.30
N ASP A 702 1.06 -21.75 10.14
CA ASP A 702 2.46 -22.21 10.04
C ASP A 702 3.39 -21.28 9.26
N GLY A 703 2.86 -20.15 8.83
CA GLY A 703 3.56 -19.17 8.02
C GLY A 703 2.72 -17.94 7.79
N GLU A 704 3.27 -17.03 7.01
CA GLU A 704 2.65 -15.76 6.67
C GLU A 704 1.54 -15.96 5.64
N ALA A 705 0.34 -15.49 5.97
CA ALA A 705 -0.78 -15.49 5.04
C ALA A 705 -0.63 -14.33 4.05
N THR A 706 -0.92 -14.58 2.77
CA THR A 706 -0.86 -13.56 1.70
C THR A 706 -1.84 -12.40 1.86
N ASP A 707 -2.78 -12.50 2.80
CA ASP A 707 -3.72 -11.44 3.17
C ASP A 707 -3.75 -11.21 4.69
N MET A 708 -2.60 -11.42 5.36
CA MET A 708 -2.46 -11.14 6.80
C MET A 708 -2.68 -9.65 7.11
N ASP A 709 -2.07 -8.75 6.34
CA ASP A 709 -2.27 -7.31 6.52
C ASP A 709 -3.73 -6.88 6.38
N GLU A 710 -4.49 -7.50 5.46
CA GLU A 710 -5.94 -7.25 5.32
C GLU A 710 -6.71 -7.71 6.56
N PHE A 711 -6.35 -8.87 7.11
CA PHE A 711 -6.94 -9.43 8.31
C PHE A 711 -6.68 -8.55 9.53
N GLU A 712 -5.44 -8.13 9.73
CA GLU A 712 -5.06 -7.24 10.82
C GLU A 712 -5.74 -5.87 10.70
N LEU A 713 -5.80 -5.33 9.49
CA LEU A 713 -6.49 -4.08 9.22
C LEU A 713 -8.00 -4.16 9.55
N ASP A 714 -8.68 -5.28 9.24
CA ASP A 714 -10.09 -5.49 9.63
C ASP A 714 -10.23 -5.62 11.16
N LEU A 715 -9.30 -6.34 11.81
CA LEU A 715 -9.29 -6.55 13.26
C LEU A 715 -9.12 -5.24 14.06
N LEU A 716 -8.42 -4.24 13.53
CA LEU A 716 -8.31 -2.93 14.18
C LEU A 716 -9.67 -2.25 14.44
N SER A 717 -10.71 -2.63 13.69
CA SER A 717 -12.08 -2.12 13.86
C SER A 717 -13.00 -3.06 14.64
N CYS A 718 -12.55 -4.28 14.97
CA CYS A 718 -13.39 -5.32 15.55
C CYS A 718 -13.30 -5.37 17.08
N SER A 719 -13.98 -4.44 17.76
CA SER A 719 -14.05 -4.42 19.24
C SER A 719 -14.84 -5.58 19.86
N TRP A 720 -15.45 -6.44 19.05
CA TRP A 720 -16.31 -7.56 19.43
C TRP A 720 -15.61 -8.92 19.27
N ALA A 721 -14.37 -8.95 18.80
CA ALA A 721 -13.61 -10.18 18.59
C ALA A 721 -12.25 -10.10 19.30
N HIS A 722 -11.89 -11.16 20.01
CA HIS A 722 -10.55 -11.39 20.54
C HIS A 722 -9.92 -12.57 19.80
N VAL A 723 -8.76 -12.36 19.19
CA VAL A 723 -8.07 -13.38 18.39
C VAL A 723 -6.77 -13.78 19.09
N THR A 724 -6.65 -15.05 19.44
CA THR A 724 -5.40 -15.67 19.88
C THR A 724 -4.76 -16.38 18.70
N ILE A 725 -3.63 -15.86 18.23
CA ILE A 725 -2.87 -16.39 17.10
C ILE A 725 -1.78 -17.33 17.62
N PHE A 726 -1.81 -18.57 17.14
CA PHE A 726 -0.77 -19.56 17.33
C PHE A 726 0.02 -19.74 16.03
N LEU A 727 1.31 -19.38 16.06
CA LEU A 727 2.22 -19.53 14.94
C LEU A 727 3.19 -20.70 15.18
N ILE A 728 3.15 -21.68 14.27
CA ILE A 728 4.00 -22.87 14.27
C ILE A 728 5.18 -22.65 13.33
N GLY A 729 6.39 -22.73 13.87
CA GLY A 729 7.62 -22.46 13.15
C GLY A 729 8.55 -23.64 13.00
N VAL A 730 9.43 -23.54 11.99
CA VAL A 730 10.59 -24.43 11.89
C VAL A 730 11.69 -23.94 12.83
N ASP A 731 12.33 -24.86 13.55
CA ASP A 731 13.45 -24.54 14.44
C ASP A 731 14.58 -23.82 13.67
N GLY A 732 15.09 -22.74 14.25
CA GLY A 732 16.21 -22.02 13.69
C GLY A 732 15.88 -21.25 12.41
N CYS A 733 14.61 -20.89 12.17
CA CYS A 733 14.16 -20.20 10.95
C CYS A 733 14.00 -18.69 11.16
N PRO A 734 14.91 -17.84 10.65
CA PRO A 734 14.75 -16.38 10.73
C PRO A 734 13.44 -15.85 10.11
N HIS A 735 12.92 -16.49 9.06
CA HIS A 735 11.67 -16.08 8.43
C HIS A 735 10.48 -16.24 9.38
N HIS A 736 10.38 -17.36 10.10
CA HIS A 736 9.38 -17.58 11.15
C HIS A 736 9.44 -16.45 12.20
N HIS A 737 10.64 -16.14 12.68
CA HIS A 737 10.80 -15.11 13.70
C HIS A 737 10.62 -13.67 13.18
N ARG A 738 10.78 -13.43 11.87
CA ARG A 738 10.39 -12.16 11.26
C ARG A 738 8.88 -11.97 11.40
N HIS A 739 8.11 -12.98 10.96
CA HIS A 739 6.66 -12.95 11.06
C HIS A 739 6.17 -12.94 12.53
N ALA A 740 6.82 -13.69 13.42
CA ALA A 740 6.54 -13.65 14.86
C ALA A 740 6.80 -12.26 15.48
N ASN A 741 7.84 -11.55 15.03
CA ASN A 741 8.10 -10.17 15.48
C ASN A 741 7.04 -9.20 14.99
N GLU A 742 6.55 -9.38 13.77
CA GLU A 742 5.42 -8.63 13.24
C GLU A 742 4.17 -8.85 14.09
N LEU A 743 3.70 -10.09 14.21
CA LEU A 743 2.51 -10.43 15.01
C LEU A 743 2.61 -9.93 16.46
N GLN A 744 3.82 -9.97 17.05
CA GLN A 744 4.05 -9.37 18.37
C GLN A 744 3.84 -7.84 18.37
N ARG A 745 4.34 -7.11 17.36
CA ARG A 745 4.10 -5.66 17.24
C ARG A 745 2.62 -5.33 17.15
N ILE A 746 1.84 -6.14 16.43
CA ILE A 746 0.40 -5.94 16.30
C ILE A 746 -0.30 -6.24 17.62
N SER A 747 0.03 -7.35 18.27
CA SER A 747 -0.50 -7.70 19.61
C SER A 747 -0.20 -6.64 20.66
N ASP A 748 0.99 -6.01 20.60
CA ASP A 748 1.37 -4.92 21.51
C ASP A 748 0.53 -3.64 21.31
N VAL A 749 -0.11 -3.50 20.15
CA VAL A 749 -0.87 -2.30 19.74
C VAL A 749 -2.38 -2.52 19.72
N ASN A 750 -2.82 -3.75 19.45
CA ASN A 750 -4.21 -4.14 19.47
C ASN A 750 -4.41 -5.17 20.59
N HIS A 751 -4.99 -4.72 21.70
CA HIS A 751 -5.24 -5.58 22.86
C HIS A 751 -6.18 -6.75 22.55
N HIS A 752 -7.01 -6.65 21.50
CA HIS A 752 -7.86 -7.75 21.03
C HIS A 752 -7.08 -8.87 20.30
N VAL A 753 -5.78 -8.70 20.07
CA VAL A 753 -4.93 -9.70 19.42
C VAL A 753 -3.89 -10.18 20.40
N SER A 754 -3.91 -11.49 20.65
CA SER A 754 -2.93 -12.20 21.46
C SER A 754 -2.10 -13.13 20.59
N PHE A 755 -0.84 -13.33 20.95
CA PHE A 755 0.10 -14.09 20.13
C PHE A 755 0.88 -15.13 20.96
N VAL A 756 1.00 -16.34 20.42
CA VAL A 756 1.85 -17.43 20.91
C VAL A 756 2.69 -17.98 19.75
N ASP A 757 4.00 -18.02 19.98
CA ASP A 757 5.03 -18.53 19.08
C ASP A 757 5.49 -19.91 19.59
N ALA A 758 5.54 -20.91 18.71
CA ALA A 758 6.26 -22.15 18.96
C ALA A 758 7.13 -22.50 17.76
N GLN A 759 8.28 -23.13 18.03
CA GLN A 759 9.18 -23.59 16.98
C GLN A 759 9.71 -25.00 17.24
N GLY A 760 9.99 -25.74 16.16
CA GLY A 760 10.69 -27.01 16.24
C GLY A 760 9.93 -28.10 16.99
N ASN A 761 10.67 -28.89 17.76
CA ASN A 761 10.09 -29.85 18.70
C ASN A 761 9.55 -29.10 19.92
N CYS A 762 8.36 -28.53 19.82
CA CYS A 762 7.76 -27.78 20.90
C CYS A 762 7.07 -28.69 21.95
N PRO A 763 7.16 -28.37 23.25
CA PRO A 763 6.35 -29.03 24.27
C PRO A 763 4.91 -28.54 24.20
N GLU A 764 3.99 -29.43 23.85
CA GLU A 764 2.60 -29.05 23.52
C GLU A 764 1.82 -28.56 24.74
N ARG A 765 2.15 -29.07 25.94
CA ARG A 765 1.56 -28.60 27.21
C ARG A 765 1.90 -27.14 27.48
N PHE A 766 3.14 -26.74 27.22
CA PHE A 766 3.58 -25.35 27.38
C PHE A 766 2.80 -24.42 26.45
N VAL A 767 2.70 -24.80 25.18
CA VAL A 767 1.95 -24.03 24.19
C VAL A 767 0.47 -23.93 24.58
N THR A 768 -0.16 -25.06 24.93
CA THR A 768 -1.57 -25.11 25.30
C THR A 768 -1.86 -24.22 26.51
N HIS A 769 -1.01 -24.25 27.54
CA HIS A 769 -1.16 -23.40 28.71
C HIS A 769 -1.09 -21.90 28.35
N GLU A 770 -0.14 -21.50 27.51
CA GLU A 770 -0.01 -20.11 27.07
C GLU A 770 -1.14 -19.66 26.14
N LEU A 771 -1.73 -20.58 25.37
CA LEU A 771 -2.94 -20.33 24.58
C LEU A 771 -4.14 -20.13 25.48
N LEU A 772 -4.36 -20.98 26.49
CA LEU A 772 -5.49 -20.85 27.41
C LEU A 772 -5.48 -19.52 28.17
N LYS A 773 -4.32 -19.07 28.68
CA LYS A 773 -4.21 -17.75 29.36
C LYS A 773 -4.72 -16.61 28.49
N ARG A 774 -4.26 -16.57 27.24
CA ARG A 774 -4.61 -15.54 26.25
C ARG A 774 -6.04 -15.67 25.78
N HIS A 775 -6.48 -16.89 25.52
CA HIS A 775 -7.82 -17.17 25.05
C HIS A 775 -8.85 -16.82 26.13
N LEU A 776 -8.69 -17.29 27.36
CA LEU A 776 -9.61 -17.04 28.48
C LEU A 776 -9.50 -15.61 29.05
N GLY A 777 -8.40 -14.91 28.79
CA GLY A 777 -8.19 -13.52 29.21
C GLY A 777 -7.80 -13.37 30.69
N TYR A 778 -7.34 -14.43 31.36
CA TYR A 778 -6.80 -14.39 32.71
C TYR A 778 -5.58 -15.31 32.88
N ASP A 779 -4.80 -15.09 33.95
CA ASP A 779 -3.61 -15.89 34.23
C ASP A 779 -4.01 -17.25 34.84
N VAL A 780 -4.21 -18.25 33.97
CA VAL A 780 -4.43 -19.65 34.35
C VAL A 780 -3.22 -20.14 35.13
N SER A 781 -3.45 -20.62 36.35
CA SER A 781 -2.35 -21.14 37.18
C SER A 781 -1.93 -22.53 36.70
N MET A 782 -0.68 -22.92 36.96
CA MET A 782 -0.22 -24.27 36.57
C MET A 782 -1.07 -25.40 37.19
N ARG A 783 -1.54 -25.20 38.42
CA ARG A 783 -2.44 -26.15 39.09
C ARG A 783 -3.79 -26.26 38.36
N GLU A 784 -4.37 -25.12 38.02
CA GLU A 784 -5.63 -25.07 37.28
C GLU A 784 -5.49 -25.69 35.89
N PHE A 785 -4.37 -25.44 35.20
CA PHE A 785 -4.08 -26.07 33.92
C PHE A 785 -3.96 -27.61 34.05
N GLU A 786 -3.30 -28.13 35.10
CA GLU A 786 -3.29 -29.57 35.39
C GLU A 786 -4.68 -30.13 35.66
N GLU A 787 -5.56 -29.36 36.33
CA GLU A 787 -6.95 -29.73 36.56
C GLU A 787 -7.76 -29.76 35.25
N MET A 788 -7.54 -28.79 34.36
CA MET A 788 -8.15 -28.74 33.02
C MET A 788 -7.62 -29.84 32.08
N GLU A 789 -6.38 -30.29 32.23
CA GLU A 789 -5.81 -31.35 31.38
C GLU A 789 -6.30 -32.75 31.76
N MET A 790 -6.97 -32.93 32.90
CA MET A 790 -7.49 -34.23 33.30
C MET A 790 -8.50 -34.73 32.24
N PRO A 791 -8.51 -36.03 31.91
CA PRO A 791 -9.51 -36.57 30.99
C PRO A 791 -10.91 -36.20 31.49
N PRO A 792 -11.83 -35.77 30.60
CA PRO A 792 -13.20 -35.46 31.01
C PRO A 792 -13.80 -36.68 31.69
N ALA A 793 -14.58 -36.46 32.76
CA ALA A 793 -15.23 -37.55 33.50
C ALA A 793 -15.98 -38.44 32.49
N TYR A 794 -15.54 -39.70 32.36
CA TYR A 794 -16.18 -40.63 31.44
C TYR A 794 -17.62 -40.84 31.90
N ASP A 795 -18.59 -40.32 31.13
CA ASP A 795 -19.95 -40.82 31.20
C ASP A 795 -19.92 -42.29 30.79
N GLY A 796 -20.15 -43.18 31.75
CA GLY A 796 -20.24 -44.62 31.54
C GLY A 796 -21.44 -45.06 30.71
#